data_AF-A0A511KBR7-F1
#
_entry.id   AF-A0A511KBR7-F1
#
_cell.length_a   1.000
_cell.length_b   1.000
_cell.length_c   1.000
_cell.angle_alpha   90.00
_cell.angle_beta   90.00
_cell.angle_gamma   90.00
#
_symmetry.space_group_name_H-M   'P 1'
#
loop_
_entity.id
_entity.type
_entity.pdbx_description
1 polymer ?
#
loop_
_entity_poly.entity_id
_entity_poly.type
_entity_poly.pdbx_seq_one_letter_code
_entity_poly.pdbx_strand_id
1 'polypeptide(L)'
;MAAEEEEATRWLLLYGAHLFPSKLKTVLGDARPVSSASALVPDAFLAFSLPGIPFLEPCYASALVRGYNDTGAWEGLEKDGRGGGEYKRWVWERCCPGMEYTGEMPPALEGIVYELGPSDFSAVVSRACETLPTLPTDLVTVSCTRYTDGDPAKTLGDVEASMLVAKGQTHAAGLHPSLSYLALIVRGAHLNTLSRTFLSHLTLLRPFDPTPSPKPLLASLIRVVLLPSFLVFHLPARVLGLMQHGHVHLHPQTARTQQPAPSSSSSPPTNKSPLAATPFFPAFDQLVHTTHSPETHSTRAHSPPSTESRPLIALPACELAPDHGLSSLDAHRYPLYSLAPTAPEIRVLTAAEFAHIHDDYSRTLLPEQELFPWCHGGADIPHSPAAHYFGFPRGKAAETPRYRGLTVIHAPPLPAPAPTGSRSLLRRGFTSSFSSWSSSSGSSATPSLSSSSRSPSPPPPATATSRLVSSFDASAILTTHPSGRTTFALPSPATFDTVNLRHFRLQASKYATISDVVVYGENGIDESVVETARKVREAMDSEFERRGGVGVKYNVFVVSDPFPIFERNHPSLVAIDSHGFSRNRLNFFEREREEMRVLTIASEIGPNVWLGNTQDVPQAKTRARPLSSDSASTLLDDGNPLSFAICVEAHDSASMITPDVLGDAEHALNVLEEQGQAFDEVHRLVSPENEVVEQKVTVLRPHVDDIVHLESLSTPAALGNSSRAQTAFVAQVVHLAFWIHAQSSPASGIPRRVLLHCGDGYTETSLLALAYVMLSRRCSAPEAYLWLQHECERSFFVYTVDRETVLKIERRVKEVLEREDEEQRQARRWVAEQRAVAALGLQDVLVREGAEGDDEHTVTIPGEFGQLSSAGMGRSDSGFVDSTPDNSHPNPADHVLEDKTYAALEAEAERIELELEGQSGALLRREMRRASPETDAWFFGPTFEGHFPSRILPYLYLGNVNHASNALMLKALGITHVVSLGESALHPPPKSLTGLTSLFRGGSSTPPATNSLWVEERLGNIAVLDMKNVADDGIDSIRPCIDEALAFISQARDQGGKILVHCKVGVSRSASIVIAHLMHDVGLDLGSAYLVTRSRRLNLLVQPNLPFMAALHAFEGELLEQREQQLAARRNSAESASSVGSKSLYDEDDLVDSIQNLGRAGLKRSNRLHFSFLCAEIARLNERFIC
;
A
#
# COMPACT_ATOMS: atom_id res chain seq x y z
N MET A 1 43.23 -58.62 -33.31
CA MET A 1 42.28 -57.56 -33.72
C MET A 1 40.94 -57.80 -33.03
N ALA A 2 40.88 -57.54 -31.71
CA ALA A 2 39.68 -57.67 -30.87
C ALA A 2 39.95 -57.07 -29.46
N ALA A 3 40.68 -55.96 -29.39
CA ALA A 3 41.22 -55.41 -28.13
C ALA A 3 41.58 -53.90 -28.20
N GLU A 4 40.99 -53.14 -29.13
CA GLU A 4 41.32 -51.71 -29.37
C GLU A 4 40.07 -50.82 -29.56
N GLU A 5 38.85 -51.28 -29.21
CA GLU A 5 37.59 -50.54 -29.43
C GLU A 5 36.89 -50.02 -28.15
N GLU A 6 37.47 -50.21 -26.95
CA GLU A 6 36.78 -49.92 -25.67
C GLU A 6 37.05 -48.54 -25.03
N GLU A 7 37.92 -47.69 -25.60
CA GLU A 7 38.22 -46.34 -25.05
C GLU A 7 37.46 -45.18 -25.72
N ALA A 8 36.40 -45.46 -26.50
CA ALA A 8 35.59 -44.40 -27.12
C ALA A 8 34.70 -43.65 -26.11
N THR A 9 34.92 -42.34 -25.95
CA THR A 9 34.01 -41.46 -25.17
C THR A 9 32.63 -41.36 -25.82
N ARG A 10 31.60 -41.10 -25.00
CA ARG A 10 30.21 -40.98 -25.44
C ARG A 10 29.59 -39.68 -24.95
N TRP A 11 28.81 -39.03 -25.81
CA TRP A 11 28.16 -37.76 -25.51
C TRP A 11 26.72 -37.98 -25.02
N LEU A 12 26.39 -37.38 -23.88
CA LEU A 12 25.05 -37.40 -23.27
C LEU A 12 24.49 -35.97 -23.20
N LEU A 13 23.35 -35.74 -23.85
CA LEU A 13 22.60 -34.49 -23.75
C LEU A 13 21.68 -34.54 -22.52
N LEU A 14 21.85 -33.57 -21.61
CA LEU A 14 20.88 -33.28 -20.55
C LEU A 14 20.18 -31.97 -20.86
N TYR A 15 18.87 -31.91 -20.59
CA TYR A 15 18.00 -30.78 -20.95
C TYR A 15 16.91 -30.57 -19.88
N GLY A 16 16.13 -29.49 -20.01
CA GLY A 16 15.01 -29.20 -19.11
C GLY A 16 15.43 -29.14 -17.65
N ALA A 17 14.71 -29.85 -16.78
CA ALA A 17 14.93 -29.82 -15.32
C ALA A 17 16.25 -30.49 -14.88
N HIS A 18 16.88 -31.33 -15.71
CA HIS A 18 18.19 -31.92 -15.40
C HIS A 18 19.33 -30.89 -15.40
N LEU A 19 19.12 -29.72 -16.02
CA LEU A 19 20.09 -28.61 -16.00
C LEU A 19 20.15 -27.88 -14.65
N PHE A 20 19.14 -28.03 -13.80
CA PHE A 20 19.11 -27.32 -12.51
C PHE A 20 20.14 -27.93 -11.53
N PRO A 21 21.01 -27.14 -10.86
CA PRO A 21 22.21 -27.67 -10.20
C PRO A 21 22.03 -28.80 -9.17
N SER A 22 20.91 -28.87 -8.45
CA SER A 22 20.64 -29.97 -7.52
C SER A 22 20.29 -31.27 -8.26
N LYS A 23 19.42 -31.20 -9.27
CA LYS A 23 19.09 -32.33 -10.15
C LYS A 23 20.30 -32.78 -10.96
N LEU A 24 21.07 -31.85 -11.51
CA LEU A 24 22.31 -32.12 -12.25
C LEU A 24 23.31 -32.90 -11.38
N LYS A 25 23.51 -32.48 -10.11
CA LYS A 25 24.37 -33.20 -9.17
C LYS A 25 23.86 -34.62 -8.87
N THR A 26 22.55 -34.83 -8.74
CA THR A 26 21.98 -36.18 -8.56
C THR A 26 22.20 -37.06 -9.79
N VAL A 27 22.06 -36.51 -11.01
CA VAL A 27 22.25 -37.26 -12.26
C VAL A 27 23.72 -37.60 -12.50
N LEU A 28 24.62 -36.60 -12.43
CA LEU A 28 26.05 -36.83 -12.62
C LEU A 28 26.65 -37.69 -11.50
N GLY A 29 26.27 -37.49 -10.24
CA GLY A 29 26.85 -38.20 -9.10
C GLY A 29 28.34 -37.88 -8.96
N ASP A 30 29.17 -38.92 -8.84
CA ASP A 30 30.64 -38.81 -8.80
C ASP A 30 31.31 -38.84 -10.19
N ALA A 31 30.53 -39.00 -11.27
CA ALA A 31 31.04 -39.05 -12.64
C ALA A 31 31.71 -37.72 -13.03
N ARG A 32 32.78 -37.80 -13.82
CA ARG A 32 33.55 -36.62 -14.24
C ARG A 32 33.53 -36.47 -15.76
N PRO A 33 32.70 -35.54 -16.30
CA PRO A 33 32.71 -35.24 -17.73
C PRO A 33 34.10 -34.82 -18.20
N VAL A 34 34.53 -35.39 -19.33
CA VAL A 34 35.80 -35.05 -20.01
C VAL A 34 35.72 -33.63 -20.57
N SER A 35 34.55 -33.28 -21.12
CA SER A 35 34.19 -31.95 -21.57
C SER A 35 32.67 -31.75 -21.51
N SER A 36 32.21 -30.50 -21.59
CA SER A 36 30.80 -30.17 -21.81
C SER A 36 30.64 -28.86 -22.58
N ALA A 37 29.51 -28.71 -23.27
CA ALA A 37 29.17 -27.52 -24.04
C ALA A 37 27.65 -27.33 -24.14
N SER A 38 27.20 -26.09 -24.29
CA SER A 38 25.82 -25.80 -24.70
C SER A 38 25.59 -26.28 -26.13
N ALA A 39 24.41 -26.83 -26.39
CA ALA A 39 24.07 -27.38 -27.70
C ALA A 39 22.60 -27.13 -28.08
N LEU A 40 22.40 -26.90 -29.37
CA LEU A 40 21.12 -26.83 -30.04
C LEU A 40 20.84 -28.18 -30.73
N VAL A 41 19.60 -28.66 -30.67
CA VAL A 41 19.16 -29.89 -31.33
C VAL A 41 18.09 -29.54 -32.37
N PRO A 42 18.45 -29.29 -33.64
CA PRO A 42 17.54 -28.71 -34.66
C PRO A 42 16.26 -29.51 -34.91
N ASP A 43 16.31 -30.83 -34.70
CA ASP A 43 15.23 -31.78 -34.91
C ASP A 43 14.54 -32.24 -33.61
N ALA A 44 14.72 -31.51 -32.51
CA ALA A 44 13.98 -31.75 -31.26
C ALA A 44 13.37 -30.48 -30.67
N PHE A 45 12.33 -30.64 -29.84
CA PHE A 45 11.61 -29.56 -29.16
C PHE A 45 11.34 -29.94 -27.70
N LEU A 46 11.30 -28.96 -26.78
CA LEU A 46 10.93 -29.22 -25.39
C LEU A 46 9.40 -29.34 -25.27
N ALA A 47 8.89 -30.46 -24.78
CA ALA A 47 7.48 -30.76 -24.66
C ALA A 47 7.06 -31.03 -23.20
N PHE A 48 5.91 -30.50 -22.80
CA PHE A 48 5.36 -30.61 -21.44
C PHE A 48 4.37 -31.78 -21.33
N SER A 49 4.88 -32.97 -21.67
CA SER A 49 4.09 -34.14 -22.03
C SER A 49 4.03 -35.26 -20.98
N LEU A 50 4.97 -35.31 -20.04
CA LEU A 50 5.01 -36.38 -19.03
C LEU A 50 3.96 -36.09 -17.95
N PRO A 51 2.90 -36.91 -17.77
CA PRO A 51 1.95 -36.72 -16.67
C PRO A 51 2.67 -36.83 -15.32
N GLY A 52 2.32 -35.93 -14.40
CA GLY A 52 2.83 -35.90 -13.03
C GLY A 52 1.71 -36.03 -12.00
N ILE A 53 1.94 -35.49 -10.80
CA ILE A 53 0.97 -35.57 -9.69
C ILE A 53 -0.09 -34.48 -9.87
N PRO A 54 -1.38 -34.82 -10.06
CA PRO A 54 -2.44 -33.83 -10.24
C PRO A 54 -2.48 -32.79 -9.11
N PHE A 55 -2.70 -31.52 -9.47
CA PHE A 55 -2.76 -30.36 -8.57
C PHE A 55 -1.46 -30.01 -7.81
N LEU A 56 -0.38 -30.79 -7.95
CA LEU A 56 0.93 -30.53 -7.32
C LEU A 56 2.00 -30.22 -8.37
N GLU A 57 2.33 -31.21 -9.20
CA GLU A 57 3.22 -31.08 -10.35
C GLU A 57 2.57 -31.81 -11.53
N PRO A 58 1.52 -31.23 -12.17
CA PRO A 58 0.63 -32.00 -13.04
C PRO A 58 1.26 -32.48 -14.36
N CYS A 59 2.35 -31.86 -14.82
CA CYS A 59 3.24 -32.46 -15.81
C CYS A 59 4.71 -32.07 -15.66
N TYR A 60 5.56 -32.91 -16.26
CA TYR A 60 7.00 -32.77 -16.37
C TYR A 60 7.41 -32.65 -17.85
N ALA A 61 8.64 -32.18 -18.10
CA ALA A 61 9.15 -31.96 -19.46
C ALA A 61 9.90 -33.18 -20.03
N SER A 62 9.75 -33.41 -21.33
CA SER A 62 10.49 -34.37 -22.16
C SER A 62 10.84 -33.73 -23.51
N ALA A 63 11.64 -34.40 -24.33
CA ALA A 63 11.85 -34.02 -25.72
C ALA A 63 10.77 -34.60 -26.63
N LEU A 64 10.48 -33.88 -27.70
CA LEU A 64 9.75 -34.34 -28.88
C LEU A 64 10.72 -34.27 -30.06
N VAL A 65 11.10 -35.43 -30.61
CA VAL A 65 12.18 -35.61 -31.59
C VAL A 65 11.56 -36.01 -32.93
N ARG A 66 11.93 -35.28 -33.99
CA ARG A 66 11.40 -35.43 -35.34
C ARG A 66 11.79 -36.77 -35.96
N GLY A 67 10.81 -37.44 -36.56
CA GLY A 67 10.97 -38.77 -37.16
C GLY A 67 11.13 -39.89 -36.13
N TYR A 68 10.89 -39.64 -34.85
CA TYR A 68 11.09 -40.63 -33.77
C TYR A 68 9.87 -40.80 -32.85
N ASN A 69 9.45 -39.76 -32.13
CA ASN A 69 8.27 -39.84 -31.24
C ASN A 69 7.18 -38.80 -31.56
N ASP A 70 7.37 -37.99 -32.61
CA ASP A 70 6.36 -37.09 -33.16
C ASP A 70 5.33 -37.85 -34.02
N THR A 71 4.61 -38.79 -33.39
CA THR A 71 3.53 -39.56 -34.03
C THR A 71 2.17 -38.89 -33.78
N GLY A 72 1.38 -38.67 -34.82
CA GLY A 72 0.22 -37.79 -34.73
C GLY A 72 -0.62 -37.67 -36.01
N ALA A 73 -1.67 -36.86 -35.91
CA ALA A 73 -2.72 -36.77 -36.92
C ALA A 73 -2.25 -36.33 -38.32
N TRP A 74 -1.06 -35.72 -38.40
CA TRP A 74 -0.49 -35.08 -39.57
C TRP A 74 0.42 -36.01 -40.40
N GLU A 75 0.87 -37.16 -39.87
CA GLU A 75 1.65 -38.18 -40.61
C GLU A 75 0.93 -38.68 -41.87
N GLY A 76 -0.41 -38.72 -41.83
CA GLY A 76 -1.25 -39.04 -43.00
C GLY A 76 -1.35 -37.90 -44.02
N LEU A 77 -1.23 -36.64 -43.59
CA LEU A 77 -1.40 -35.45 -44.43
C LEU A 77 -0.11 -35.00 -45.14
N GLU A 78 1.06 -35.35 -44.62
CA GLU A 78 2.32 -34.99 -45.30
C GLU A 78 2.46 -35.71 -46.66
N LYS A 79 1.95 -36.94 -46.78
CA LYS A 79 1.93 -37.70 -48.04
C LYS A 79 1.07 -37.04 -49.12
N ASP A 80 0.04 -36.29 -48.72
CA ASP A 80 -0.80 -35.50 -49.62
C ASP A 80 -0.23 -34.10 -49.91
N GLY A 81 0.96 -33.77 -49.38
CA GLY A 81 1.61 -32.45 -49.52
C GLY A 81 1.02 -31.35 -48.64
N ARG A 82 0.24 -31.71 -47.61
CA ARG A 82 -0.67 -30.77 -46.89
C ARG A 82 -0.45 -30.69 -45.38
N GLY A 83 0.29 -31.64 -44.78
CA GLY A 83 0.38 -31.82 -43.33
C GLY A 83 1.15 -30.76 -42.54
N GLY A 84 2.08 -30.02 -43.16
CA GLY A 84 3.00 -29.13 -42.44
C GLY A 84 2.35 -28.02 -41.60
N GLY A 85 1.13 -27.58 -41.96
CA GLY A 85 0.36 -26.61 -41.16
C GLY A 85 -0.30 -27.21 -39.91
N GLU A 86 -0.64 -28.50 -39.96
CA GLU A 86 -1.20 -29.26 -38.83
C GLU A 86 -0.09 -29.80 -37.92
N TYR A 87 1.05 -30.22 -38.49
CA TYR A 87 2.26 -30.59 -37.73
C TYR A 87 2.71 -29.46 -36.80
N LYS A 88 2.89 -28.24 -37.34
CA LYS A 88 3.24 -27.04 -36.57
C LYS A 88 2.31 -26.81 -35.38
N ARG A 89 1.00 -26.91 -35.58
CA ARG A 89 0.00 -26.78 -34.51
C ARG A 89 0.12 -27.89 -33.48
N TRP A 90 0.23 -29.13 -33.94
CA TRP A 90 0.32 -30.32 -33.09
C TRP A 90 1.59 -30.31 -32.20
N VAL A 91 2.72 -29.80 -32.70
CA VAL A 91 3.93 -29.56 -31.89
C VAL A 91 3.73 -28.39 -30.93
N TRP A 92 3.18 -27.26 -31.41
CA TRP A 92 2.92 -26.07 -30.58
C TRP A 92 2.06 -26.38 -29.34
N GLU A 93 0.98 -27.15 -29.52
CA GLU A 93 0.07 -27.62 -28.44
C GLU A 93 0.75 -28.43 -27.32
N ARG A 94 1.98 -28.91 -27.54
CA ARG A 94 2.77 -29.74 -26.61
C ARG A 94 4.00 -29.01 -26.06
N CYS A 95 4.53 -28.05 -26.80
CA CYS A 95 5.73 -27.29 -26.44
C CYS A 95 5.42 -25.91 -25.84
N CYS A 96 4.25 -25.34 -26.14
CA CYS A 96 3.86 -23.97 -25.78
C CYS A 96 2.60 -23.93 -24.88
N PRO A 97 2.60 -24.59 -23.70
CA PRO A 97 1.40 -24.67 -22.84
C PRO A 97 0.85 -23.29 -22.48
N GLY A 98 -0.44 -23.09 -22.76
CA GLY A 98 -1.18 -21.86 -22.51
C GLY A 98 -0.84 -20.65 -23.39
N MET A 99 -0.04 -20.83 -24.46
CA MET A 99 0.20 -19.81 -25.48
C MET A 99 -0.72 -20.01 -26.69
N GLU A 100 -1.25 -18.92 -27.26
CA GLU A 100 -1.98 -18.98 -28.53
C GLU A 100 -1.08 -19.43 -29.69
N TYR A 101 -1.63 -20.15 -30.67
CA TYR A 101 -0.86 -20.69 -31.79
C TYR A 101 -0.52 -19.63 -32.83
N THR A 102 0.77 -19.29 -32.95
CA THR A 102 1.28 -18.24 -33.84
C THR A 102 1.38 -18.63 -35.32
N GLY A 103 1.31 -19.92 -35.66
CA GLY A 103 1.61 -20.42 -37.01
C GLY A 103 3.09 -20.75 -37.26
N GLU A 104 3.94 -20.53 -36.26
CA GLU A 104 5.37 -20.84 -36.29
C GLU A 104 5.67 -22.18 -35.58
N MET A 105 6.92 -22.62 -35.60
CA MET A 105 7.39 -23.70 -34.73
C MET A 105 7.85 -23.10 -33.40
N PRO A 106 7.77 -23.83 -32.27
CA PRO A 106 8.57 -23.48 -31.09
C PRO A 106 10.07 -23.51 -31.42
N PRO A 107 10.91 -22.82 -30.65
CA PRO A 107 12.36 -22.96 -30.74
C PRO A 107 12.80 -24.41 -30.57
N ALA A 108 13.84 -24.79 -31.33
CA ALA A 108 14.49 -26.08 -31.18
C ALA A 108 15.05 -26.27 -29.75
N LEU A 109 15.17 -27.52 -29.32
CA LEU A 109 15.59 -27.90 -27.99
C LEU A 109 17.05 -27.48 -27.75
N GLU A 110 17.29 -26.81 -26.63
CA GLU A 110 18.64 -26.52 -26.14
C GLU A 110 18.91 -27.25 -24.81
N GLY A 111 20.17 -27.66 -24.64
CA GLY A 111 20.65 -28.36 -23.46
C GLY A 111 22.18 -28.33 -23.37
N ILE A 112 22.73 -29.09 -22.44
CA ILE A 112 24.19 -29.27 -22.30
C ILE A 112 24.55 -30.69 -22.69
N VAL A 113 25.47 -30.84 -23.64
CA VAL A 113 26.11 -32.13 -23.95
C VAL A 113 27.31 -32.35 -23.04
N TYR A 114 27.43 -33.56 -22.49
CA TYR A 114 28.51 -33.99 -21.61
C TYR A 114 29.25 -35.17 -22.25
N GLU A 115 30.56 -35.07 -22.38
CA GLU A 115 31.41 -36.16 -22.82
C GLU A 115 31.77 -37.06 -21.62
N LEU A 116 31.43 -38.35 -21.70
CA LEU A 116 31.57 -39.31 -20.61
C LEU A 116 32.35 -40.55 -21.06
N GLY A 117 33.12 -41.16 -20.15
CA GLY A 117 33.69 -42.49 -20.35
C GLY A 117 32.59 -43.58 -20.35
N PRO A 118 32.82 -44.77 -20.95
CA PRO A 118 31.78 -45.80 -21.08
C PRO A 118 31.11 -46.24 -19.78
N SER A 119 31.86 -46.33 -18.67
CA SER A 119 31.34 -46.64 -17.33
C SER A 119 30.41 -45.54 -16.81
N ASP A 120 30.89 -44.30 -16.88
CA ASP A 120 30.21 -43.12 -16.36
C ASP A 120 28.94 -42.84 -17.15
N PHE A 121 28.99 -42.99 -18.48
CA PHE A 121 27.83 -42.87 -19.36
C PHE A 121 26.68 -43.79 -18.92
N SER A 122 26.96 -45.08 -18.69
CA SER A 122 25.95 -46.05 -18.23
C SER A 122 25.37 -45.67 -16.86
N ALA A 123 26.25 -45.27 -15.92
CA ALA A 123 25.86 -44.92 -14.56
C ALA A 123 25.04 -43.61 -14.48
N VAL A 124 25.39 -42.60 -15.29
CA VAL A 124 24.67 -41.33 -15.39
C VAL A 124 23.32 -41.52 -16.08
N VAL A 125 23.24 -42.36 -17.13
CA VAL A 125 21.96 -42.70 -17.78
C VAL A 125 21.01 -43.40 -16.81
N SER A 126 21.47 -44.35 -15.99
CA SER A 126 20.62 -44.99 -14.96
C SER A 126 20.03 -43.97 -13.99
N ARG A 127 20.88 -43.10 -13.41
CA ARG A 127 20.44 -42.04 -12.49
C ARG A 127 19.52 -41.02 -13.15
N ALA A 128 19.72 -40.71 -14.42
CA ALA A 128 18.84 -39.83 -15.17
C ALA A 128 17.43 -40.44 -15.32
N CYS A 129 17.33 -41.74 -15.65
CA CYS A 129 16.05 -42.47 -15.68
C CYS A 129 15.36 -42.48 -14.30
N GLU A 130 16.11 -42.73 -13.21
CA GLU A 130 15.59 -42.74 -11.84
C GLU A 130 14.99 -41.39 -11.38
N THR A 131 15.36 -40.28 -12.03
CA THR A 131 14.82 -38.94 -11.71
C THR A 131 13.53 -38.57 -12.46
N LEU A 132 13.05 -39.42 -13.37
CA LEU A 132 11.83 -39.20 -14.17
C LEU A 132 10.63 -39.99 -13.60
N PRO A 133 9.38 -39.53 -13.80
CA PRO A 133 8.18 -40.29 -13.45
C PRO A 133 8.11 -41.64 -14.18
N THR A 134 7.33 -42.58 -13.64
CA THR A 134 7.34 -44.02 -13.97
C THR A 134 6.77 -44.39 -15.35
N LEU A 135 7.33 -43.83 -16.43
CA LEU A 135 7.01 -44.11 -17.82
C LEU A 135 8.24 -44.69 -18.55
N PRO A 136 8.03 -45.49 -19.61
CA PRO A 136 9.14 -46.01 -20.40
C PRO A 136 9.85 -44.87 -21.14
N THR A 137 11.13 -44.69 -20.83
CA THR A 137 12.05 -43.78 -21.52
C THR A 137 13.03 -44.57 -22.37
N ASP A 138 13.21 -44.15 -23.61
CA ASP A 138 14.24 -44.67 -24.51
C ASP A 138 15.44 -43.71 -24.53
N LEU A 139 16.61 -44.26 -24.90
CA LEU A 139 17.83 -43.48 -25.16
C LEU A 139 17.96 -43.29 -26.68
N VAL A 140 17.93 -42.05 -27.14
CA VAL A 140 17.87 -41.68 -28.56
C VAL A 140 19.11 -40.87 -28.94
N THR A 141 19.83 -41.27 -29.98
CA THR A 141 20.94 -40.48 -30.53
C THR A 141 20.40 -39.37 -31.43
N VAL A 142 20.91 -38.15 -31.24
CA VAL A 142 20.55 -36.96 -32.02
C VAL A 142 21.77 -36.14 -32.38
N SER A 143 21.72 -35.50 -33.56
CA SER A 143 22.73 -34.53 -33.98
C SER A 143 22.55 -33.21 -33.22
N CYS A 144 23.64 -32.74 -32.61
CA CYS A 144 23.65 -31.59 -31.70
C CYS A 144 24.72 -30.57 -32.13
N THR A 145 24.29 -29.37 -32.52
CA THR A 145 25.21 -28.26 -32.83
C THR A 145 25.65 -27.58 -31.54
N ARG A 146 26.91 -27.75 -31.15
CA ARG A 146 27.49 -27.13 -29.94
C ARG A 146 27.77 -25.65 -30.17
N TYR A 147 27.69 -24.80 -29.14
CA TYR A 147 27.94 -23.36 -29.24
C TYR A 147 28.50 -22.75 -27.93
N THR A 148 28.91 -21.46 -27.96
CA THR A 148 29.37 -20.70 -26.77
C THR A 148 28.55 -19.44 -26.47
N ASP A 149 28.80 -18.84 -25.30
CA ASP A 149 28.31 -17.50 -24.88
C ASP A 149 26.78 -17.28 -24.87
N GLY A 150 25.96 -18.34 -24.89
CA GLY A 150 24.51 -18.22 -25.06
C GLY A 150 24.09 -17.78 -26.47
N ASP A 151 24.94 -17.99 -27.47
CA ASP A 151 24.74 -17.57 -28.86
C ASP A 151 24.92 -18.76 -29.83
N PRO A 152 23.82 -19.39 -30.27
CA PRO A 152 23.86 -20.49 -31.23
C PRO A 152 24.51 -20.18 -32.58
N ALA A 153 24.78 -18.90 -32.92
CA ALA A 153 25.57 -18.55 -34.10
C ALA A 153 27.08 -18.82 -33.92
N LYS A 154 27.58 -18.95 -32.68
CA LYS A 154 28.98 -19.24 -32.35
C LYS A 154 29.22 -20.74 -32.22
N THR A 155 29.15 -21.46 -33.33
CA THR A 155 29.20 -22.93 -33.29
C THR A 155 30.61 -23.48 -33.00
N LEU A 156 30.67 -24.57 -32.24
CA LEU A 156 31.86 -25.37 -31.92
C LEU A 156 31.93 -26.68 -32.72
N GLY A 157 31.14 -26.79 -33.80
CA GLY A 157 30.95 -28.01 -34.57
C GLY A 157 30.01 -29.02 -33.90
N ASP A 158 29.38 -29.83 -34.76
CA ASP A 158 28.31 -30.77 -34.41
C ASP A 158 28.84 -32.04 -33.73
N VAL A 159 27.96 -32.70 -32.97
CA VAL A 159 28.24 -33.98 -32.31
C VAL A 159 26.98 -34.85 -32.26
N GLU A 160 27.12 -36.16 -32.44
CA GLU A 160 26.05 -37.12 -32.14
C GLU A 160 26.03 -37.40 -30.63
N ALA A 161 24.96 -36.99 -29.96
CA ALA A 161 24.77 -37.20 -28.52
C ALA A 161 23.50 -38.02 -28.24
N SER A 162 23.55 -38.89 -27.24
CA SER A 162 22.37 -39.58 -26.75
C SER A 162 21.58 -38.67 -25.80
N MET A 163 20.25 -38.64 -25.89
CA MET A 163 19.36 -38.04 -24.88
C MET A 163 18.30 -39.04 -24.44
N LEU A 164 17.77 -38.88 -23.23
CA LEU A 164 16.59 -39.64 -22.77
C LEU A 164 15.29 -39.00 -23.27
N VAL A 165 14.39 -39.81 -23.84
CA VAL A 165 13.15 -39.37 -24.48
C VAL A 165 11.98 -40.27 -24.05
N ALA A 166 10.79 -39.70 -23.86
CA ALA A 166 9.59 -40.47 -23.55
C ALA A 166 9.11 -41.30 -24.76
N LYS A 167 8.77 -42.58 -24.53
CA LYS A 167 8.23 -43.47 -25.58
C LYS A 167 6.80 -43.05 -25.97
N GLY A 168 6.43 -43.31 -27.23
CA GLY A 168 5.35 -42.63 -27.97
C GLY A 168 3.90 -42.75 -27.44
N GLN A 169 3.02 -41.97 -28.06
CA GLN A 169 1.59 -41.76 -27.74
C GLN A 169 1.25 -41.24 -26.32
N THR A 170 2.24 -40.91 -25.50
CA THR A 170 2.06 -40.32 -24.16
C THR A 170 1.84 -38.80 -24.17
N HIS A 171 2.13 -38.10 -25.27
CA HIS A 171 2.11 -36.64 -25.36
C HIS A 171 0.68 -36.07 -25.50
N ALA A 172 -0.01 -35.96 -24.37
CA ALA A 172 -1.25 -35.19 -24.25
C ALA A 172 -1.00 -33.69 -24.50
N ALA A 173 -1.88 -33.06 -25.28
CA ALA A 173 -1.89 -31.61 -25.46
C ALA A 173 -2.54 -30.91 -24.24
N GLY A 174 -2.15 -29.67 -23.97
CA GLY A 174 -2.79 -28.84 -22.93
C GLY A 174 -2.48 -29.27 -21.48
N LEU A 175 -1.43 -30.06 -21.25
CA LEU A 175 -0.82 -30.18 -19.93
C LEU A 175 0.07 -28.96 -19.65
N HIS A 176 -0.02 -28.39 -18.44
CA HIS A 176 0.76 -27.23 -18.01
C HIS A 176 1.69 -27.61 -16.85
N PRO A 177 2.98 -27.19 -16.84
CA PRO A 177 3.89 -27.44 -15.72
C PRO A 177 3.48 -26.63 -14.48
N SER A 178 3.75 -27.10 -13.27
CA SER A 178 3.59 -26.24 -12.08
C SER A 178 4.55 -25.04 -12.15
N LEU A 179 4.17 -23.92 -11.51
CA LEU A 179 5.03 -22.73 -11.43
C LEU A 179 6.43 -23.06 -10.89
N SER A 180 6.49 -23.90 -9.85
CA SER A 180 7.73 -24.40 -9.25
C SER A 180 8.59 -25.18 -10.25
N TYR A 181 7.99 -26.08 -11.03
CA TYR A 181 8.72 -26.89 -12.00
C TYR A 181 9.17 -26.09 -13.22
N LEU A 182 8.34 -25.18 -13.73
CA LEU A 182 8.73 -24.26 -14.81
C LEU A 182 9.88 -23.34 -14.38
N ALA A 183 9.86 -22.82 -13.14
CA ALA A 183 10.94 -22.02 -12.57
C ALA A 183 12.26 -22.81 -12.46
N LEU A 184 12.23 -24.11 -12.17
CA LEU A 184 13.43 -24.97 -12.19
C LEU A 184 14.02 -25.09 -13.60
N ILE A 185 13.19 -25.21 -14.64
CA ILE A 185 13.65 -25.27 -16.03
C ILE A 185 14.25 -23.93 -16.48
N VAL A 186 13.52 -22.82 -16.29
CA VAL A 186 13.99 -21.46 -16.64
C VAL A 186 15.33 -21.16 -15.96
N ARG A 187 15.43 -21.44 -14.65
CA ARG A 187 16.65 -21.21 -13.87
C ARG A 187 17.78 -22.19 -14.24
N GLY A 188 17.45 -23.42 -14.62
CA GLY A 188 18.41 -24.38 -15.19
C GLY A 188 19.01 -23.88 -16.50
N ALA A 189 18.17 -23.48 -17.46
CA ALA A 189 18.60 -22.92 -18.73
C ALA A 189 19.47 -21.66 -18.56
N HIS A 190 19.08 -20.76 -17.64
CA HIS A 190 19.81 -19.52 -17.39
C HIS A 190 21.19 -19.77 -16.75
N LEU A 191 21.27 -20.64 -15.74
CA LEU A 191 22.52 -20.99 -15.05
C LEU A 191 23.52 -21.75 -15.92
N ASN A 192 23.06 -22.36 -17.02
CA ASN A 192 23.89 -23.04 -18.02
C ASN A 192 24.07 -22.22 -19.30
N THR A 193 23.73 -20.92 -19.26
CA THR A 193 23.91 -19.97 -20.38
C THR A 193 23.36 -20.48 -21.72
N LEU A 194 22.12 -21.00 -21.71
CA LEU A 194 21.38 -21.29 -22.95
C LEU A 194 20.92 -19.99 -23.64
N SER A 195 20.45 -20.09 -24.89
CA SER A 195 20.23 -18.90 -25.72
C SER A 195 19.14 -17.97 -25.20
N ARG A 196 19.28 -16.68 -25.50
CA ARG A 196 18.26 -15.66 -25.19
C ARG A 196 16.90 -15.99 -25.83
N THR A 197 16.90 -16.63 -26.99
CA THR A 197 15.69 -17.06 -27.72
C THR A 197 14.98 -18.19 -26.96
N PHE A 198 15.72 -19.21 -26.54
CA PHE A 198 15.19 -20.34 -25.77
C PHE A 198 14.71 -19.89 -24.37
N LEU A 199 15.48 -19.03 -23.70
CA LEU A 199 15.09 -18.42 -22.42
C LEU A 199 13.81 -17.60 -22.53
N SER A 200 13.71 -16.71 -23.53
CA SER A 200 12.50 -15.91 -23.77
C SER A 200 11.27 -16.80 -23.98
N HIS A 201 11.41 -17.86 -24.78
CA HIS A 201 10.33 -18.84 -24.99
C HIS A 201 9.91 -19.53 -23.70
N LEU A 202 10.87 -20.03 -22.89
CA LEU A 202 10.56 -20.65 -21.59
C LEU A 202 9.83 -19.71 -20.63
N THR A 203 10.13 -18.40 -20.65
CA THR A 203 9.45 -17.39 -19.81
C THR A 203 8.06 -17.00 -20.30
N LEU A 204 7.70 -17.31 -21.56
CA LEU A 204 6.36 -17.07 -22.12
C LEU A 204 5.39 -18.23 -21.88
N LEU A 205 5.88 -19.39 -21.41
CA LEU A 205 5.05 -20.55 -21.12
C LEU A 205 4.15 -20.29 -19.91
N ARG A 206 2.88 -20.67 -20.00
CA ARG A 206 1.92 -20.45 -18.92
C ARG A 206 1.94 -21.62 -17.93
N PRO A 207 2.34 -21.41 -16.66
CA PRO A 207 2.27 -22.47 -15.67
C PRO A 207 0.82 -22.90 -15.39
N PHE A 208 0.65 -24.04 -14.75
CA PHE A 208 -0.62 -24.50 -14.19
C PHE A 208 -1.03 -23.57 -13.05
N ASP A 209 -2.07 -22.79 -13.30
CA ASP A 209 -2.73 -21.95 -12.31
C ASP A 209 -3.87 -22.74 -11.66
N PRO A 210 -3.83 -23.02 -10.34
CA PRO A 210 -4.90 -23.71 -9.62
C PRO A 210 -6.09 -22.78 -9.29
N THR A 211 -6.50 -21.90 -10.21
CA THR A 211 -7.62 -20.98 -9.99
C THR A 211 -8.94 -21.74 -9.77
N PRO A 212 -9.68 -21.46 -8.67
CA PRO A 212 -10.84 -22.27 -8.29
C PRO A 212 -12.09 -21.89 -9.09
N SER A 213 -12.31 -22.56 -10.23
CA SER A 213 -13.65 -22.65 -10.84
C SER A 213 -14.50 -23.74 -10.14
N PRO A 214 -15.82 -23.53 -9.98
CA PRO A 214 -16.58 -24.18 -8.92
C PRO A 214 -16.83 -25.67 -9.16
N LYS A 215 -16.30 -26.52 -8.26
CA LYS A 215 -16.62 -27.96 -8.20
C LYS A 215 -17.17 -28.33 -6.81
N PRO A 216 -18.50 -28.40 -6.61
CA PRO A 216 -19.09 -28.92 -5.37
C PRO A 216 -18.71 -30.38 -5.10
N LEU A 217 -18.14 -31.08 -6.09
CA LEU A 217 -17.60 -32.43 -5.97
C LEU A 217 -16.46 -32.57 -4.95
N LEU A 218 -15.53 -31.60 -4.81
CA LEU A 218 -14.40 -31.76 -3.87
C LEU A 218 -14.87 -31.55 -2.42
N ALA A 219 -15.73 -30.57 -2.18
CA ALA A 219 -16.40 -30.40 -0.88
C ALA A 219 -17.28 -31.61 -0.54
N SER A 220 -17.98 -32.19 -1.53
CA SER A 220 -18.71 -33.45 -1.37
C SER A 220 -17.79 -34.64 -1.09
N LEU A 221 -16.61 -34.73 -1.72
CA LEU A 221 -15.66 -35.82 -1.46
C LEU A 221 -15.07 -35.74 -0.05
N ILE A 222 -14.68 -34.54 0.40
CA ILE A 222 -14.19 -34.30 1.77
C ILE A 222 -15.30 -34.62 2.79
N ARG A 223 -16.57 -34.27 2.49
CA ARG A 223 -17.72 -34.72 3.29
C ARG A 223 -17.90 -36.24 3.25
N VAL A 224 -17.83 -36.89 2.09
CA VAL A 224 -17.98 -38.35 1.94
C VAL A 224 -16.84 -39.13 2.63
N VAL A 225 -15.65 -38.55 2.81
CA VAL A 225 -14.53 -39.18 3.52
C VAL A 225 -14.55 -38.89 5.03
N LEU A 226 -14.85 -37.66 5.46
CA LEU A 226 -14.79 -37.28 6.88
C LEU A 226 -16.12 -37.46 7.64
N LEU A 227 -17.27 -37.35 6.96
CA LEU A 227 -18.58 -37.53 7.60
C LEU A 227 -18.84 -38.97 8.08
N PRO A 228 -18.38 -40.06 7.41
CA PRO A 228 -18.47 -41.39 7.97
C PRO A 228 -17.67 -41.53 9.28
N SER A 229 -16.46 -40.97 9.33
CA SER A 229 -15.66 -40.94 10.57
C SER A 229 -16.40 -40.17 11.67
N PHE A 230 -16.95 -39.00 11.34
CA PHE A 230 -17.68 -38.18 12.31
C PHE A 230 -18.96 -38.87 12.82
N LEU A 231 -19.76 -39.48 11.93
CA LEU A 231 -20.99 -40.17 12.28
C LEU A 231 -20.75 -41.48 13.06
N VAL A 232 -19.68 -42.23 12.75
CA VAL A 232 -19.32 -43.45 13.49
C VAL A 232 -18.87 -43.16 14.93
N PHE A 233 -18.27 -41.99 15.20
CA PHE A 233 -17.77 -41.64 16.53
C PHE A 233 -18.68 -40.71 17.36
N HIS A 234 -19.65 -39.99 16.77
CA HIS A 234 -20.40 -38.95 17.49
C HIS A 234 -21.94 -39.03 17.49
N LEU A 235 -22.57 -40.16 17.16
CA LEU A 235 -24.05 -40.26 17.27
C LEU A 235 -24.60 -41.65 17.68
N PRO A 236 -25.00 -41.84 18.96
CA PRO A 236 -25.76 -43.01 19.39
C PRO A 236 -27.27 -42.87 19.12
N ALA A 237 -27.92 -44.01 18.83
CA ALA A 237 -29.37 -44.27 18.95
C ALA A 237 -30.38 -43.46 18.10
N ARG A 238 -30.65 -43.92 16.86
CA ARG A 238 -31.97 -44.05 16.16
C ARG A 238 -31.70 -44.51 14.71
N VAL A 239 -31.71 -45.78 14.32
CA VAL A 239 -32.64 -46.93 14.52
C VAL A 239 -33.94 -46.83 13.70
N LEU A 240 -33.96 -47.60 12.59
CA LEU A 240 -35.08 -48.03 11.70
C LEU A 240 -35.85 -46.97 10.87
N GLY A 241 -36.05 -47.27 9.57
CA GLY A 241 -36.93 -46.49 8.70
C GLY A 241 -36.88 -46.72 7.16
N LEU A 242 -37.01 -47.97 6.66
CA LEU A 242 -37.37 -48.35 5.25
C LEU A 242 -36.47 -47.83 4.09
N MET A 243 -35.71 -48.65 3.34
CA MET A 243 -36.10 -49.63 2.29
C MET A 243 -36.78 -49.07 1.02
N GLN A 244 -36.09 -49.09 -0.14
CA GLN A 244 -36.32 -50.06 -1.25
C GLN A 244 -35.28 -49.96 -2.42
N HIS A 245 -35.39 -50.87 -3.41
CA HIS A 245 -34.40 -51.25 -4.45
C HIS A 245 -34.41 -50.35 -5.72
N GLY A 246 -33.45 -50.42 -6.68
CA GLY A 246 -32.18 -51.18 -6.79
C GLY A 246 -31.81 -51.59 -8.24
N HIS A 247 -30.67 -52.29 -8.43
CA HIS A 247 -30.23 -53.05 -9.65
C HIS A 247 -29.91 -52.24 -10.96
N VAL A 248 -28.95 -52.59 -11.86
CA VAL A 248 -27.96 -53.70 -11.93
C VAL A 248 -26.72 -53.36 -12.81
N HIS A 249 -25.68 -54.23 -12.79
CA HIS A 249 -24.43 -54.24 -13.61
C HIS A 249 -24.66 -54.47 -15.15
N LEU A 250 -23.68 -54.52 -16.11
CA LEU A 250 -22.26 -54.97 -16.13
C LEU A 250 -21.45 -54.44 -17.37
N HIS A 251 -20.15 -54.77 -17.43
CA HIS A 251 -19.09 -54.51 -18.44
C HIS A 251 -19.14 -55.50 -19.68
N PRO A 252 -18.17 -55.56 -20.67
CA PRO A 252 -17.12 -54.63 -21.19
C PRO A 252 -16.91 -54.62 -22.77
N GLN A 253 -15.85 -53.93 -23.27
CA GLN A 253 -14.93 -54.27 -24.43
C GLN A 253 -14.76 -53.32 -25.69
N THR A 254 -13.55 -52.74 -25.82
CA THR A 254 -12.52 -52.90 -26.91
C THR A 254 -12.53 -52.17 -28.32
N ALA A 255 -11.77 -51.05 -28.42
CA ALA A 255 -10.73 -50.64 -29.43
C ALA A 255 -10.95 -50.37 -30.97
N ARG A 256 -10.03 -49.52 -31.54
CA ARG A 256 -9.60 -49.28 -32.97
C ARG A 256 -10.53 -48.49 -33.96
N THR A 257 -10.09 -47.69 -34.96
CA THR A 257 -8.86 -46.88 -35.28
C THR A 257 -9.05 -45.91 -36.50
N GLN A 258 -8.20 -44.87 -36.65
CA GLN A 258 -7.75 -44.15 -37.89
C GLN A 258 -8.59 -43.02 -38.56
N GLN A 259 -7.98 -42.35 -39.58
CA GLN A 259 -8.17 -40.96 -40.10
C GLN A 259 -8.34 -40.89 -41.66
N PRO A 260 -8.00 -39.83 -42.50
CA PRO A 260 -7.53 -38.42 -42.32
C PRO A 260 -8.02 -37.29 -43.32
N ALA A 261 -7.48 -36.05 -43.15
CA ALA A 261 -7.10 -35.04 -44.20
C ALA A 261 -8.17 -34.05 -44.81
N PRO A 262 -7.82 -32.95 -45.54
CA PRO A 262 -6.78 -31.88 -45.32
C PRO A 262 -7.00 -30.40 -45.91
N SER A 263 -6.13 -29.41 -45.54
CA SER A 263 -5.61 -28.19 -46.31
C SER A 263 -6.43 -26.88 -46.58
N SER A 264 -5.92 -25.65 -46.89
CA SER A 264 -4.58 -24.92 -46.79
C SER A 264 -4.60 -23.41 -47.24
N SER A 265 -3.49 -22.64 -47.06
CA SER A 265 -3.01 -21.40 -47.79
C SER A 265 -3.75 -20.03 -47.68
N SER A 266 -3.17 -18.80 -47.88
CA SER A 266 -1.76 -18.29 -47.90
C SER A 266 -1.59 -16.72 -48.02
N SER A 267 -0.68 -16.13 -47.22
CA SER A 267 0.34 -15.05 -47.55
C SER A 267 -0.10 -13.57 -47.91
N PRO A 268 0.79 -12.59 -48.30
CA PRO A 268 0.98 -11.26 -47.64
C PRO A 268 0.82 -10.06 -48.66
N PRO A 269 1.61 -8.94 -48.80
CA PRO A 269 2.73 -8.28 -48.03
C PRO A 269 2.79 -6.69 -47.98
N THR A 270 3.91 -6.15 -47.44
CA THR A 270 4.53 -4.79 -47.59
C THR A 270 4.13 -3.59 -46.68
N ASN A 271 4.97 -2.56 -46.44
CA ASN A 271 6.44 -2.48 -46.14
C ASN A 271 6.86 -1.03 -45.68
N LYS A 272 8.02 -0.93 -44.99
CA LYS A 272 8.93 0.23 -44.73
C LYS A 272 8.98 0.83 -43.31
N SER A 273 10.21 0.93 -42.80
CA SER A 273 10.66 1.69 -41.63
C SER A 273 11.28 3.04 -42.05
N PRO A 274 11.75 3.89 -41.10
CA PRO A 274 13.16 3.74 -40.66
C PRO A 274 13.42 4.01 -39.16
N LEU A 275 14.49 3.41 -38.63
CA LEU A 275 15.62 4.06 -37.90
C LEU A 275 16.47 3.04 -37.13
N ALA A 276 17.79 3.20 -37.17
CA ALA A 276 18.81 2.48 -36.40
C ALA A 276 20.12 3.30 -36.39
N ALA A 277 21.08 2.94 -35.51
CA ALA A 277 22.32 3.67 -35.17
C ALA A 277 22.08 4.96 -34.33
N THR A 278 22.26 4.98 -33.00
CA THR A 278 23.53 5.05 -32.18
C THR A 278 24.22 6.43 -32.21
N PRO A 279 25.07 6.81 -31.21
CA PRO A 279 25.52 6.11 -30.00
C PRO A 279 25.29 6.90 -28.66
N PHE A 280 25.67 6.31 -27.52
CA PHE A 280 25.77 7.01 -26.22
C PHE A 280 27.23 7.17 -25.78
N PHE A 281 27.87 8.26 -26.22
CA PHE A 281 29.02 8.97 -25.62
C PHE A 281 29.53 10.03 -26.61
N PRO A 282 29.21 11.32 -26.43
CA PRO A 282 30.04 12.40 -26.95
C PRO A 282 31.20 12.66 -25.98
N ALA A 283 32.38 13.05 -26.50
CA ALA A 283 33.47 13.53 -25.67
C ALA A 283 33.15 14.92 -25.08
N PHE A 284 33.71 15.22 -23.91
CA PHE A 284 33.88 16.60 -23.47
C PHE A 284 34.94 17.29 -24.34
N ASP A 285 34.87 18.63 -24.39
CA ASP A 285 35.73 19.55 -25.15
C ASP A 285 35.68 19.44 -26.69
N GLN A 286 35.58 20.53 -27.45
CA GLN A 286 35.24 21.93 -27.11
C GLN A 286 34.92 22.68 -28.43
N LEU A 287 34.12 23.74 -28.40
CA LEU A 287 34.12 24.72 -29.50
C LEU A 287 33.75 26.15 -29.06
N VAL A 288 34.70 26.77 -28.35
CA VAL A 288 34.84 28.23 -28.36
C VAL A 288 35.72 28.61 -29.56
N HIS A 289 35.19 29.43 -30.47
CA HIS A 289 36.01 30.17 -31.44
C HIS A 289 36.76 31.30 -30.70
N THR A 290 38.06 31.58 -30.85
CA THR A 290 39.24 30.93 -31.49
C THR A 290 40.51 31.45 -30.72
N THR A 291 41.80 31.30 -31.05
CA THR A 291 42.54 31.16 -32.34
C THR A 291 44.01 30.79 -32.12
N HIS A 292 44.70 30.40 -33.20
CA HIS A 292 46.16 30.49 -33.44
C HIS A 292 47.17 29.50 -32.80
N SER A 293 47.59 28.56 -33.66
CA SER A 293 48.99 28.21 -33.99
C SER A 293 49.84 27.29 -33.06
N PRO A 294 50.82 26.52 -33.61
CA PRO A 294 51.54 25.45 -32.88
C PRO A 294 53.09 25.56 -32.87
N GLU A 295 53.77 24.76 -32.05
CA GLU A 295 55.14 24.18 -32.21
C GLU A 295 55.35 23.14 -31.06
N THR A 296 55.48 21.81 -31.26
CA THR A 296 56.52 20.90 -31.84
C THR A 296 57.56 20.33 -30.86
N HIS A 297 58.05 19.11 -31.20
CA HIS A 297 59.14 18.29 -30.61
C HIS A 297 58.81 17.44 -29.34
N SER A 298 59.13 16.13 -29.20
CA SER A 298 60.27 15.25 -29.63
C SER A 298 61.38 15.22 -28.56
N THR A 299 62.03 14.11 -28.13
CA THR A 299 62.21 12.74 -28.69
C THR A 299 62.76 11.72 -27.65
N ARG A 300 62.70 10.40 -27.96
CA ARG A 300 63.69 9.26 -27.75
C ARG A 300 64.77 9.28 -26.63
N ALA A 301 65.36 8.17 -26.15
CA ALA A 301 65.12 6.70 -26.17
C ALA A 301 66.30 5.94 -25.46
N HIS A 302 66.35 4.59 -25.59
CA HIS A 302 67.54 3.68 -25.60
C HIS A 302 67.82 2.66 -24.45
N SER A 303 67.20 1.47 -24.61
CA SER A 303 67.81 0.10 -24.71
C SER A 303 68.68 -0.57 -23.59
N PRO A 304 68.51 -1.89 -23.32
CA PRO A 304 69.23 -2.71 -22.30
C PRO A 304 70.33 -3.62 -22.91
N PRO A 305 71.10 -4.50 -22.17
CA PRO A 305 70.61 -5.82 -21.69
C PRO A 305 71.31 -6.47 -20.44
N SER A 306 70.83 -7.66 -20.02
CA SER A 306 71.56 -8.77 -19.32
C SER A 306 72.07 -8.59 -17.86
N THR A 307 72.06 -9.57 -16.93
CA THR A 307 71.49 -10.95 -16.91
C THR A 307 71.17 -11.42 -15.46
N GLU A 308 70.31 -12.43 -15.32
CA GLU A 308 70.17 -13.38 -14.18
C GLU A 308 70.22 -12.89 -12.70
N SER A 309 69.05 -12.86 -12.05
CA SER A 309 68.64 -13.88 -11.05
C SER A 309 67.33 -13.48 -10.35
N ARG A 310 66.61 -14.45 -9.77
CA ARG A 310 65.29 -14.24 -9.12
C ARG A 310 65.41 -14.45 -7.61
N PRO A 311 64.86 -13.54 -6.80
CA PRO A 311 63.77 -14.00 -5.93
C PRO A 311 62.54 -13.06 -5.97
N LEU A 312 61.53 -13.40 -5.16
CA LEU A 312 60.23 -12.76 -5.08
C LEU A 312 60.32 -11.29 -4.62
N ILE A 313 59.61 -10.40 -5.31
CA ILE A 313 59.29 -9.03 -4.85
C ILE A 313 57.77 -8.85 -4.98
N ALA A 314 57.14 -8.23 -3.99
CA ALA A 314 55.71 -7.97 -3.99
C ALA A 314 55.33 -6.92 -5.05
N LEU A 315 54.17 -7.09 -5.68
CA LEU A 315 53.54 -6.02 -6.46
C LEU A 315 52.94 -5.00 -5.48
N PRO A 316 53.11 -3.68 -5.71
CA PRO A 316 52.57 -2.66 -4.84
C PRO A 316 51.04 -2.62 -4.92
N ALA A 317 50.38 -2.43 -3.79
CA ALA A 317 48.96 -2.10 -3.77
C ALA A 317 48.77 -0.70 -4.37
N CYS A 318 47.90 -0.58 -5.37
CA CYS A 318 47.54 0.71 -5.94
C CYS A 318 46.46 1.38 -5.08
N GLU A 319 46.89 2.19 -4.11
CA GLU A 319 46.00 3.01 -3.27
C GLU A 319 45.41 4.18 -4.08
N LEU A 320 44.41 3.85 -4.91
CA LEU A 320 43.43 4.84 -5.35
C LEU A 320 42.63 5.28 -4.12
N ALA A 321 42.69 6.58 -3.82
CA ALA A 321 42.01 7.23 -2.70
C ALA A 321 40.47 7.08 -2.79
N PRO A 322 39.73 7.20 -1.67
CA PRO A 322 38.27 7.22 -1.70
C PRO A 322 37.77 8.53 -2.33
N ASP A 323 36.75 8.43 -3.19
CA ASP A 323 36.21 9.55 -3.97
C ASP A 323 35.33 10.53 -3.15
N HIS A 324 35.02 10.18 -1.89
CA HIS A 324 34.10 10.93 -1.03
C HIS A 324 34.60 11.03 0.43
N GLY A 325 34.18 12.10 1.12
CA GLY A 325 34.49 12.37 2.53
C GLY A 325 35.91 12.87 2.80
N LEU A 326 36.33 12.85 4.07
CA LEU A 326 37.69 13.24 4.48
C LEU A 326 38.75 12.23 4.00
N SER A 327 39.21 12.37 2.76
CA SER A 327 40.20 11.50 2.13
C SER A 327 41.63 11.69 2.67
N SER A 328 41.94 12.87 3.23
CA SER A 328 43.21 13.17 3.91
C SER A 328 42.95 13.94 5.21
N LEU A 329 43.63 13.55 6.29
CA LEU A 329 43.59 14.25 7.58
C LEU A 329 44.90 14.99 7.82
N ASP A 330 44.81 16.30 8.06
CA ASP A 330 45.90 17.04 8.68
C ASP A 330 46.02 16.64 10.16
N ALA A 331 47.16 16.03 10.51
CA ALA A 331 47.46 15.58 11.87
C ALA A 331 47.70 16.74 12.86
N HIS A 332 48.00 17.96 12.39
CA HIS A 332 48.06 19.16 13.23
C HIS A 332 46.67 19.72 13.55
N ARG A 333 45.73 19.62 12.60
CA ARG A 333 44.33 20.02 12.78
C ARG A 333 43.54 19.01 13.62
N TYR A 334 43.78 17.71 13.42
CA TYR A 334 43.02 16.62 14.06
C TYR A 334 43.92 15.74 14.95
N PRO A 335 44.35 16.25 16.12
CA PRO A 335 45.28 15.57 17.01
C PRO A 335 44.65 14.33 17.67
N LEU A 336 45.51 13.39 18.09
CA LEU A 336 45.11 12.21 18.85
C LEU A 336 44.73 12.59 20.29
N TYR A 337 43.66 11.98 20.82
CA TYR A 337 43.23 12.13 22.21
C TYR A 337 44.28 11.61 23.21
N SER A 338 45.07 10.60 22.83
CA SER A 338 46.17 10.08 23.64
C SER A 338 47.36 9.71 22.76
N LEU A 339 48.56 10.02 23.26
CA LEU A 339 49.85 9.68 22.63
C LEU A 339 50.48 8.41 23.23
N ALA A 340 49.76 7.67 24.08
CA ALA A 340 50.27 6.42 24.65
C ALA A 340 50.35 5.33 23.56
N PRO A 341 51.44 4.56 23.46
CA PRO A 341 51.64 3.58 22.36
C PRO A 341 50.60 2.45 22.25
N THR A 342 49.79 2.26 23.30
CA THR A 342 48.72 1.24 23.37
C THR A 342 47.31 1.86 23.39
N ALA A 343 47.17 3.17 23.17
CA ALA A 343 45.87 3.83 23.12
C ALA A 343 45.14 3.57 21.79
N PRO A 344 43.79 3.48 21.79
CA PRO A 344 42.99 3.42 20.57
C PRO A 344 43.16 4.70 19.73
N GLU A 345 43.18 4.57 18.40
CA GLU A 345 43.26 5.72 17.49
C GLU A 345 41.95 6.51 17.47
N ILE A 346 41.86 7.47 18.39
CA ILE A 346 40.75 8.42 18.58
C ILE A 346 41.33 9.84 18.43
N ARG A 347 40.66 10.68 17.65
CA ARG A 347 41.05 12.07 17.37
C ARG A 347 40.11 13.06 18.04
N VAL A 348 40.54 14.30 18.18
CA VAL A 348 39.74 15.39 18.78
C VAL A 348 39.23 16.34 17.70
N LEU A 349 38.00 16.84 17.86
CA LEU A 349 37.39 17.91 17.05
C LEU A 349 36.85 19.02 17.95
N THR A 350 36.96 20.28 17.51
CA THR A 350 36.14 21.37 18.04
C THR A 350 34.71 21.33 17.48
N ALA A 351 33.78 22.03 18.13
CA ALA A 351 32.40 22.21 17.66
C ALA A 351 32.34 22.87 16.27
N ALA A 352 33.23 23.82 16.00
CA ALA A 352 33.32 24.51 14.72
C ALA A 352 33.83 23.58 13.59
N GLU A 353 34.77 22.69 13.90
CA GLU A 353 35.25 21.69 12.94
C GLU A 353 34.24 20.59 12.70
N PHE A 354 33.53 20.13 13.74
CA PHE A 354 32.38 19.25 13.55
C PHE A 354 31.31 19.90 12.67
N ALA A 355 31.01 21.19 12.85
CA ALA A 355 30.03 21.89 12.02
C ALA A 355 30.46 21.98 10.55
N HIS A 356 31.75 22.21 10.27
CA HIS A 356 32.31 22.19 8.91
C HIS A 356 32.19 20.78 8.29
N ILE A 357 32.65 19.76 9.02
CA ILE A 357 32.57 18.36 8.58
C ILE A 357 31.10 17.96 8.33
N HIS A 358 30.19 18.33 9.21
CA HIS A 358 28.77 18.04 9.03
C HIS A 358 28.23 18.66 7.73
N ASP A 359 28.57 19.92 7.39
CA ASP A 359 28.10 20.52 6.13
C ASP A 359 28.77 19.90 4.90
N ASP A 360 30.06 19.57 4.93
CA ASP A 360 30.76 18.87 3.83
C ASP A 360 30.05 17.53 3.49
N TYR A 361 29.73 16.75 4.52
CA TYR A 361 28.99 15.51 4.35
C TYR A 361 27.52 15.75 3.96
N SER A 362 26.89 16.82 4.44
CA SER A 362 25.55 17.26 3.99
C SER A 362 25.53 17.88 2.58
N ARG A 363 26.68 18.09 1.93
CA ARG A 363 26.83 18.42 0.49
C ARG A 363 27.19 17.20 -0.37
N THR A 364 27.67 16.11 0.24
CA THR A 364 28.17 14.95 -0.49
C THR A 364 27.02 14.12 -1.08
N LEU A 365 27.09 13.84 -2.39
CA LEU A 365 26.17 12.91 -3.07
C LEU A 365 26.44 11.45 -2.65
N LEU A 366 25.40 10.62 -2.64
CA LEU A 366 25.50 9.20 -2.33
C LEU A 366 25.83 8.41 -3.61
N PRO A 367 26.94 7.64 -3.69
CA PRO A 367 27.19 6.72 -4.79
C PRO A 367 26.25 5.51 -4.70
N GLU A 368 25.02 5.69 -5.20
CA GLU A 368 23.91 4.74 -5.07
C GLU A 368 24.29 3.32 -5.51
N GLN A 369 24.98 3.18 -6.64
CA GLN A 369 25.33 1.88 -7.25
C GLN A 369 26.23 1.01 -6.37
N GLU A 370 27.12 1.60 -5.56
CA GLU A 370 27.95 0.87 -4.60
C GLU A 370 27.25 0.72 -3.24
N LEU A 371 26.68 1.83 -2.73
CA LEU A 371 26.09 1.86 -1.40
C LEU A 371 24.87 0.95 -1.29
N PHE A 372 23.99 0.96 -2.28
CA PHE A 372 22.70 0.28 -2.18
C PHE A 372 22.83 -1.24 -1.96
N PRO A 373 23.59 -2.01 -2.76
CA PRO A 373 23.81 -3.42 -2.47
C PRO A 373 24.42 -3.64 -1.08
N TRP A 374 25.44 -2.86 -0.70
CA TRP A 374 26.11 -2.99 0.60
C TRP A 374 25.20 -2.73 1.81
N CYS A 375 24.37 -1.70 1.71
CA CYS A 375 23.33 -1.32 2.66
C CYS A 375 22.21 -2.38 2.76
N HIS A 376 21.95 -3.11 1.69
CA HIS A 376 21.04 -4.25 1.69
C HIS A 376 21.69 -5.49 2.30
N GLY A 377 21.54 -5.57 3.63
CA GLY A 377 22.03 -6.65 4.47
C GLY A 377 21.81 -8.03 3.84
N GLY A 378 22.91 -8.78 3.76
CA GLY A 378 22.98 -10.05 3.05
C GLY A 378 23.81 -9.98 1.78
N ALA A 379 23.83 -8.86 1.03
CA ALA A 379 24.56 -8.80 -0.24
C ALA A 379 26.08 -8.96 -0.07
N ASP A 380 26.63 -8.52 1.05
CA ASP A 380 28.03 -8.67 1.48
C ASP A 380 28.35 -10.07 2.04
N ILE A 381 27.41 -11.01 1.97
CA ILE A 381 27.52 -12.38 2.48
C ILE A 381 27.55 -13.35 1.28
N PRO A 382 28.67 -14.03 1.01
CA PRO A 382 28.77 -14.98 -0.09
C PRO A 382 27.67 -16.04 -0.06
N HIS A 383 27.14 -16.36 -1.25
CA HIS A 383 26.03 -17.31 -1.47
C HIS A 383 24.65 -16.90 -0.90
N SER A 384 24.48 -15.71 -0.33
CA SER A 384 23.16 -15.27 0.12
C SER A 384 22.19 -15.05 -1.05
N PRO A 385 20.86 -15.09 -0.80
CA PRO A 385 19.85 -14.65 -1.75
C PRO A 385 20.07 -13.23 -2.26
N ALA A 386 20.50 -12.30 -1.39
CA ALA A 386 20.75 -10.90 -1.75
C ALA A 386 22.00 -10.73 -2.63
N ALA A 387 23.07 -11.49 -2.39
CA ALA A 387 24.24 -11.52 -3.27
C ALA A 387 23.85 -12.03 -4.66
N HIS A 388 23.04 -13.09 -4.72
CA HIS A 388 22.50 -13.61 -5.97
C HIS A 388 21.49 -12.67 -6.66
N TYR A 389 20.80 -11.80 -5.91
CA TYR A 389 19.84 -10.83 -6.44
C TYR A 389 20.55 -9.72 -7.23
N PHE A 390 21.60 -9.13 -6.65
CA PHE A 390 22.41 -8.09 -7.29
C PHE A 390 23.44 -8.63 -8.31
N GLY A 391 23.18 -9.82 -8.88
CA GLY A 391 23.97 -10.41 -9.95
C GLY A 391 25.38 -10.88 -9.56
N PHE A 392 25.75 -10.91 -8.27
CA PHE A 392 27.09 -11.34 -7.87
C PHE A 392 27.30 -12.83 -8.20
N PRO A 393 28.44 -13.20 -8.84
CA PRO A 393 28.76 -14.59 -9.15
C PRO A 393 28.72 -15.50 -7.93
N ARG A 394 28.40 -16.79 -8.12
CA ARG A 394 28.25 -17.75 -7.01
C ARG A 394 29.52 -17.88 -6.16
N GLY A 395 29.45 -17.41 -4.91
CA GLY A 395 30.59 -17.38 -3.98
C GLY A 395 31.32 -16.03 -3.92
N LYS A 396 30.91 -15.06 -4.74
CA LYS A 396 31.15 -13.64 -4.51
C LYS A 396 29.99 -12.99 -3.76
N ALA A 397 30.19 -11.74 -3.38
CA ALA A 397 29.30 -10.88 -2.63
C ALA A 397 29.61 -9.42 -3.00
N ALA A 398 28.82 -8.47 -2.50
CA ALA A 398 29.16 -7.04 -2.54
C ALA A 398 30.48 -6.79 -1.80
N GLU A 399 31.45 -6.19 -2.48
CA GLU A 399 32.66 -5.66 -1.84
C GLU A 399 32.30 -4.41 -1.01
N THR A 400 33.15 -4.04 -0.05
CA THR A 400 32.92 -2.81 0.74
C THR A 400 33.06 -1.58 -0.17
N PRO A 401 32.04 -0.69 -0.24
CA PRO A 401 32.09 0.54 -1.04
C PRO A 401 33.32 1.39 -0.76
N ARG A 402 33.81 2.11 -1.77
CA ARG A 402 34.93 3.08 -1.62
C ARG A 402 34.46 4.44 -1.08
N TYR A 403 33.37 4.42 -0.33
CA TYR A 403 32.69 5.58 0.23
C TYR A 403 33.05 5.78 1.71
N ARG A 404 33.36 7.03 2.09
CA ARG A 404 33.45 7.44 3.50
C ARG A 404 32.20 8.24 3.85
N GLY A 405 31.38 7.70 4.75
CA GLY A 405 30.22 8.38 5.35
C GLY A 405 30.52 9.08 6.67
N LEU A 406 29.50 9.63 7.31
CA LEU A 406 29.55 10.27 8.63
C LEU A 406 28.45 9.70 9.53
N THR A 407 28.80 9.28 10.75
CA THR A 407 27.84 8.78 11.75
C THR A 407 28.05 9.51 13.07
N VAL A 408 26.99 10.10 13.63
CA VAL A 408 27.05 10.91 14.87
C VAL A 408 26.42 10.13 16.01
N ILE A 409 27.17 9.92 17.10
CA ILE A 409 26.74 9.13 18.27
C ILE A 409 26.77 10.00 19.54
N HIS A 410 25.65 10.01 20.25
CA HIS A 410 25.55 10.55 21.60
C HIS A 410 26.04 9.51 22.61
N ALA A 411 27.04 9.86 23.43
CA ALA A 411 27.42 9.08 24.60
C ALA A 411 26.41 9.33 25.74
N PRO A 412 25.75 8.29 26.29
CA PRO A 412 24.85 8.46 27.41
C PRO A 412 25.65 8.83 28.68
N PRO A 413 25.21 9.81 29.48
CA PRO A 413 25.90 10.18 30.71
C PRO A 413 25.99 9.00 31.67
N LEU A 414 27.07 8.94 32.45
CA LEU A 414 27.27 7.86 33.43
C LEU A 414 26.10 7.81 34.42
N PRO A 415 25.56 6.61 34.73
CA PRO A 415 24.48 6.48 35.71
C PRO A 415 24.98 6.96 37.07
N ALA A 416 24.25 7.92 37.66
CA ALA A 416 24.62 8.50 38.95
C ALA A 416 24.82 7.41 40.01
N PRO A 417 25.88 7.50 40.84
CA PRO A 417 26.21 6.45 41.81
C PRO A 417 25.03 6.26 42.76
N ALA A 418 24.47 5.04 42.78
CA ALA A 418 23.29 4.73 43.57
C ALA A 418 23.53 5.08 45.05
N PRO A 419 22.60 5.82 45.71
CA PRO A 419 22.81 6.28 47.07
C PRO A 419 23.01 5.07 48.00
N THR A 420 24.12 5.07 48.75
CA THR A 420 24.57 3.95 49.59
C THR A 420 23.75 3.81 50.88
N GLY A 421 22.45 3.53 50.71
CA GLY A 421 21.48 3.26 51.76
C GLY A 421 21.62 1.85 52.35
N SER A 422 21.31 1.72 53.64
CA SER A 422 21.53 0.51 54.43
C SER A 422 20.78 -0.74 53.94
N ARG A 423 21.32 -1.91 54.30
CA ARG A 423 20.78 -3.25 53.97
C ARG A 423 19.35 -3.44 54.51
N SER A 424 18.42 -3.81 53.65
CA SER A 424 17.29 -4.67 54.01
C SER A 424 17.16 -5.82 53.01
N LEU A 425 17.44 -7.04 53.45
CA LEU A 425 17.22 -8.25 52.67
C LEU A 425 15.72 -8.54 52.61
N LEU A 426 15.13 -8.59 51.40
CA LEU A 426 14.03 -9.49 50.95
C LEU A 426 13.30 -8.93 49.71
N ARG A 427 13.68 -9.41 48.51
CA ARG A 427 12.83 -10.30 47.68
C ARG A 427 13.61 -10.69 46.41
N ARG A 428 13.66 -11.98 46.09
CA ARG A 428 14.36 -12.51 44.90
C ARG A 428 13.32 -12.67 43.78
N GLY A 429 13.57 -12.08 42.62
CA GLY A 429 12.71 -12.18 41.43
C GLY A 429 13.47 -11.70 40.20
N PHE A 430 13.44 -12.46 39.11
CA PHE A 430 14.21 -12.16 37.90
C PHE A 430 13.48 -11.15 37.01
N THR A 431 14.23 -10.19 36.46
CA THR A 431 13.82 -9.40 35.29
C THR A 431 14.71 -9.77 34.11
N SER A 432 14.31 -10.79 33.36
CA SER A 432 14.93 -11.16 32.09
C SER A 432 14.04 -10.73 30.92
N SER A 433 14.66 -10.07 29.93
CA SER A 433 14.24 -9.95 28.53
C SER A 433 12.76 -10.16 28.18
N PHE A 434 12.05 -9.07 27.85
CA PHE A 434 10.76 -9.18 27.16
C PHE A 434 10.90 -8.96 25.65
N SER A 435 10.40 -9.92 24.89
CA SER A 435 10.29 -9.92 23.42
C SER A 435 9.11 -10.80 23.02
N SER A 436 8.48 -10.51 21.88
CA SER A 436 7.26 -11.14 21.36
C SER A 436 5.97 -10.75 22.09
N TRP A 437 5.09 -10.04 21.39
CA TRP A 437 3.64 -10.25 21.52
C TRP A 437 3.26 -11.56 20.79
N SER A 438 2.21 -12.22 21.26
CA SER A 438 1.62 -13.39 20.60
C SER A 438 0.17 -13.55 21.04
N SER A 439 -0.76 -13.54 20.09
CA SER A 439 -2.20 -13.59 20.32
C SER A 439 -2.74 -15.01 20.53
N SER A 440 -3.47 -15.26 21.61
CA SER A 440 -4.35 -16.44 21.71
C SER A 440 -5.53 -16.26 22.68
N SER A 441 -6.70 -16.58 22.16
CA SER A 441 -8.03 -16.69 22.78
C SER A 441 -8.14 -17.18 24.25
N GLY A 442 -8.78 -16.37 25.09
CA GLY A 442 -10.10 -16.66 25.70
C GLY A 442 -10.27 -17.80 26.72
N SER A 443 -10.64 -17.44 27.95
CA SER A 443 -11.62 -18.17 28.79
C SER A 443 -12.20 -17.24 29.87
N SER A 444 -13.33 -17.62 30.48
CA SER A 444 -14.26 -16.72 31.20
C SER A 444 -14.20 -16.77 32.73
N ALA A 445 -14.22 -15.59 33.39
CA ALA A 445 -14.71 -15.44 34.77
C ALA A 445 -15.11 -13.97 35.09
N THR A 446 -16.21 -13.78 35.82
CA THR A 446 -16.75 -12.51 36.33
C THR A 446 -17.54 -12.78 37.62
N PRO A 447 -17.92 -11.78 38.44
CA PRO A 447 -17.43 -10.40 38.59
C PRO A 447 -17.04 -10.03 40.05
N SER A 448 -16.47 -8.84 40.27
CA SER A 448 -16.76 -8.02 41.47
C SER A 448 -16.33 -6.56 41.23
N LEU A 449 -16.97 -5.60 41.93
CA LEU A 449 -16.83 -4.16 41.69
C LEU A 449 -15.77 -3.53 42.61
N SER A 450 -15.03 -2.52 42.13
CA SER A 450 -15.08 -1.14 42.69
C SER A 450 -14.04 -0.18 42.09
N SER A 451 -14.54 0.95 41.57
CA SER A 451 -14.00 2.33 41.64
C SER A 451 -12.55 2.70 41.24
N SER A 452 -12.41 4.01 40.99
CA SER A 452 -11.18 4.80 40.75
C SER A 452 -10.55 4.70 39.35
N SER A 453 -10.82 5.75 38.57
CA SER A 453 -10.08 6.09 37.37
C SER A 453 -8.63 6.47 37.70
N ARG A 454 -7.69 5.92 36.93
CA ARG A 454 -6.37 6.52 36.73
C ARG A 454 -5.94 6.23 35.31
N SER A 455 -5.86 7.29 34.51
CA SER A 455 -5.15 7.27 33.24
C SER A 455 -3.71 6.79 33.47
N PRO A 456 -3.10 6.08 32.50
CA PRO A 456 -1.70 5.72 32.60
C PRO A 456 -0.87 7.01 32.58
N SER A 457 -0.45 7.46 33.76
CA SER A 457 0.47 8.59 33.89
C SER A 457 1.68 8.33 33.00
N PRO A 458 2.15 9.32 32.21
CA PRO A 458 3.30 9.12 31.35
C PRO A 458 4.50 8.63 32.18
N PRO A 459 5.41 7.82 31.58
CA PRO A 459 6.63 7.45 32.27
C PRO A 459 7.34 8.73 32.75
N PRO A 460 7.96 8.73 33.95
CA PRO A 460 8.66 9.90 34.45
C PRO A 460 9.67 10.36 33.39
N PRO A 461 9.76 11.67 33.10
CA PRO A 461 10.54 12.16 31.98
C PRO A 461 11.98 11.67 32.14
N ALA A 462 12.43 10.84 31.19
CA ALA A 462 13.85 10.56 31.05
C ALA A 462 14.53 11.92 30.89
N THR A 463 15.48 12.22 31.79
CA THR A 463 16.19 13.51 31.83
C THR A 463 16.68 13.83 30.42
N ALA A 464 16.13 14.90 29.85
CA ALA A 464 16.20 15.15 28.41
C ALA A 464 17.62 15.55 28.01
N THR A 465 18.46 14.54 27.74
CA THR A 465 19.85 14.74 27.31
C THR A 465 19.90 15.61 26.07
N SER A 466 20.81 16.57 26.06
CA SER A 466 21.07 17.51 24.98
C SER A 466 21.45 16.75 23.70
N ARG A 467 20.82 17.03 22.55
CA ARG A 467 21.04 16.27 21.29
C ARG A 467 21.39 17.13 20.10
N LEU A 468 22.35 16.66 19.32
CA LEU A 468 22.63 17.13 17.97
C LEU A 468 21.69 16.47 16.94
N VAL A 469 21.47 17.15 15.81
CA VAL A 469 20.69 16.65 14.66
C VAL A 469 21.25 15.34 14.10
N SER A 470 20.36 14.47 13.61
CA SER A 470 20.67 13.14 13.08
C SER A 470 21.56 12.24 13.97
N SER A 471 21.63 12.49 15.29
CA SER A 471 22.48 11.71 16.19
C SER A 471 21.78 10.47 16.77
N PHE A 472 22.53 9.38 16.89
CA PHE A 472 22.07 8.10 17.40
C PHE A 472 22.52 7.87 18.85
N ASP A 473 21.74 7.14 19.64
CA ASP A 473 22.24 6.52 20.87
C ASP A 473 23.22 5.39 20.54
N ALA A 474 24.28 5.23 21.33
CA ALA A 474 25.29 4.19 21.12
C ALA A 474 24.68 2.77 21.02
N SER A 475 23.62 2.48 21.79
CA SER A 475 22.89 1.20 21.78
C SER A 475 22.05 0.93 20.52
N ALA A 476 21.84 1.93 19.66
CA ALA A 476 21.17 1.75 18.37
C ALA A 476 22.12 1.27 17.26
N ILE A 477 23.45 1.43 17.45
CA ILE A 477 24.48 1.12 16.46
C ILE A 477 25.47 0.05 16.95
N LEU A 478 25.68 -0.08 18.26
CA LEU A 478 26.65 -1.00 18.87
C LEU A 478 25.96 -2.07 19.71
N THR A 479 26.59 -3.24 19.79
CA THR A 479 26.24 -4.31 20.73
C THR A 479 27.50 -4.86 21.39
N THR A 480 27.46 -5.06 22.71
CA THR A 480 28.56 -5.69 23.47
C THR A 480 28.14 -7.10 23.82
N HIS A 481 28.95 -8.08 23.38
CA HIS A 481 28.68 -9.51 23.58
C HIS A 481 29.01 -9.93 25.02
N PRO A 482 28.47 -11.08 25.52
CA PRO A 482 28.80 -11.59 26.85
C PRO A 482 30.29 -11.91 27.10
N SER A 483 31.11 -11.96 26.04
CA SER A 483 32.57 -12.05 26.09
C SER A 483 33.28 -10.72 26.42
N GLY A 484 32.52 -9.62 26.54
CA GLY A 484 33.05 -8.26 26.72
C GLY A 484 33.40 -7.53 25.42
N ARG A 485 33.45 -8.22 24.28
CA ARG A 485 33.80 -7.62 22.97
C ARG A 485 32.63 -6.83 22.38
N THR A 486 32.90 -5.64 21.85
CA THR A 486 31.91 -4.81 21.14
C THR A 486 31.96 -5.03 19.62
N THR A 487 30.80 -5.07 18.97
CA THR A 487 30.67 -5.02 17.50
C THR A 487 29.54 -4.07 17.11
N PHE A 488 29.42 -3.76 15.82
CA PHE A 488 28.19 -3.15 15.29
C PHE A 488 26.97 -4.05 15.52
N ALA A 489 25.81 -3.43 15.71
CA ALA A 489 24.52 -4.08 15.91
C ALA A 489 23.94 -4.58 14.57
N LEU A 490 24.56 -5.62 14.02
CA LEU A 490 24.15 -6.30 12.79
C LEU A 490 23.54 -7.68 13.11
N PRO A 491 22.53 -8.16 12.33
CA PRO A 491 21.98 -9.50 12.48
C PRO A 491 22.99 -10.61 12.16
N SER A 492 22.63 -11.84 12.54
CA SER A 492 23.34 -13.04 12.08
C SER A 492 23.26 -13.18 10.56
N PRO A 493 24.30 -13.70 9.88
CA PRO A 493 24.21 -14.09 8.47
C PRO A 493 22.99 -14.96 8.12
N ALA A 494 22.55 -15.82 9.05
CA ALA A 494 21.36 -16.67 8.92
C ALA A 494 20.01 -15.92 9.07
N THR A 495 20.02 -14.58 9.14
CA THR A 495 18.80 -13.75 9.10
C THR A 495 18.46 -13.29 7.67
N PHE A 496 19.34 -13.56 6.69
CA PHE A 496 19.21 -13.08 5.31
C PHE A 496 18.74 -14.15 4.31
N ASP A 497 17.91 -15.09 4.77
CA ASP A 497 17.36 -16.20 3.98
C ASP A 497 16.37 -15.76 2.87
N THR A 498 16.00 -14.47 2.82
CA THR A 498 15.19 -13.87 1.76
C THR A 498 15.74 -12.50 1.36
N VAL A 499 15.42 -12.06 0.13
CA VAL A 499 15.71 -10.71 -0.34
C VAL A 499 14.58 -9.78 0.13
N ASN A 500 14.91 -8.72 0.85
CA ASN A 500 13.96 -7.69 1.24
C ASN A 500 14.51 -6.31 0.92
N LEU A 501 13.84 -5.62 -0.02
CA LEU A 501 14.30 -4.34 -0.54
C LEU A 501 14.02 -3.14 0.38
N ARG A 502 13.46 -3.39 1.57
CA ARG A 502 12.93 -2.41 2.53
C ARG A 502 13.45 -2.66 3.96
N HIS A 503 14.63 -3.26 4.11
CA HIS A 503 15.33 -3.47 5.40
C HIS A 503 15.90 -2.17 6.02
N PHE A 504 15.04 -1.18 6.23
CA PHE A 504 15.37 0.13 6.79
C PHE A 504 16.02 0.07 8.19
N ARG A 505 15.62 -0.92 9.02
CA ARG A 505 16.13 -1.13 10.40
C ARG A 505 17.66 -1.29 10.47
N LEU A 506 18.28 -1.85 9.43
CA LEU A 506 19.70 -2.22 9.44
C LEU A 506 20.62 -1.10 8.92
N GLN A 507 20.05 -0.03 8.35
CA GLN A 507 20.78 0.96 7.58
C GLN A 507 21.76 1.77 8.42
N ALA A 508 21.37 2.17 9.64
CA ALA A 508 22.26 2.88 10.56
C ALA A 508 23.51 2.04 10.91
N SER A 509 23.33 0.80 11.36
CA SER A 509 24.44 -0.12 11.69
C SER A 509 25.33 -0.41 10.47
N LYS A 510 24.73 -0.63 9.28
CA LYS A 510 25.47 -0.90 8.04
C LYS A 510 26.30 0.29 7.58
N TYR A 511 25.70 1.48 7.57
CA TYR A 511 26.33 2.73 7.15
C TYR A 511 27.46 3.15 8.11
N ALA A 512 27.29 2.91 9.42
CA ALA A 512 28.34 3.12 10.41
C ALA A 512 29.61 2.27 10.15
N THR A 513 29.49 1.11 9.49
CA THR A 513 30.65 0.28 9.12
C THR A 513 31.48 0.81 7.93
N ILE A 514 31.02 1.91 7.31
CA ILE A 514 31.68 2.64 6.22
C ILE A 514 31.67 4.16 6.47
N SER A 515 31.61 4.57 7.74
CA SER A 515 31.58 5.97 8.15
C SER A 515 32.72 6.32 9.09
N ASP A 516 33.18 7.56 9.00
CA ASP A 516 33.82 8.22 10.13
C ASP A 516 32.78 8.45 11.23
N VAL A 517 33.15 8.19 12.48
CA VAL A 517 32.23 8.27 13.63
C VAL A 517 32.63 9.41 14.54
N VAL A 518 31.70 10.32 14.83
CA VAL A 518 31.87 11.40 15.80
C VAL A 518 31.07 11.07 17.05
N VAL A 519 31.73 11.07 18.21
CA VAL A 519 31.11 10.87 19.52
C VAL A 519 31.12 12.20 20.28
N TYR A 520 29.99 12.55 20.88
CA TYR A 520 29.85 13.74 21.73
C TYR A 520 29.04 13.42 23.00
N GLY A 521 29.18 14.29 24.00
CA GLY A 521 28.42 14.29 25.24
C GLY A 521 28.21 15.71 25.74
N GLU A 522 27.44 15.88 26.82
CA GLU A 522 26.98 17.21 27.26
C GLU A 522 28.14 18.11 27.73
N ASN A 523 29.16 17.52 28.34
CA ASN A 523 30.30 18.23 28.94
C ASN A 523 31.56 18.28 28.06
N GLY A 524 31.46 17.90 26.78
CA GLY A 524 32.61 17.71 25.89
C GLY A 524 33.23 16.33 26.10
N ILE A 525 34.55 16.22 26.27
CA ILE A 525 35.22 14.93 26.52
C ILE A 525 35.11 14.56 28.01
N ASP A 526 34.27 13.58 28.30
CA ASP A 526 34.19 12.89 29.60
C ASP A 526 34.43 11.37 29.48
N GLU A 527 34.39 10.66 30.61
CA GLU A 527 34.61 9.21 30.65
C GLU A 527 33.59 8.43 29.80
N SER A 528 32.33 8.88 29.69
CA SER A 528 31.30 8.24 28.87
C SER A 528 31.56 8.42 27.37
N VAL A 529 32.06 9.60 26.97
CA VAL A 529 32.46 9.91 25.59
C VAL A 529 33.68 9.08 25.18
N VAL A 530 34.70 9.01 26.04
CA VAL A 530 35.91 8.20 25.78
C VAL A 530 35.61 6.70 25.79
N GLU A 531 34.74 6.24 26.69
CA GLU A 531 34.25 4.85 26.73
C GLU A 531 33.49 4.48 25.45
N THR A 532 32.57 5.34 25.02
CA THR A 532 31.79 5.14 23.79
C THR A 532 32.69 5.17 22.56
N ALA A 533 33.61 6.13 22.46
CA ALA A 533 34.56 6.22 21.35
C ALA A 533 35.53 5.01 21.30
N ARG A 534 35.92 4.46 22.45
CA ARG A 534 36.72 3.22 22.50
C ARG A 534 35.93 2.00 22.03
N LYS A 535 34.66 1.87 22.42
CA LYS A 535 33.73 0.83 21.93
C LYS A 535 33.45 0.93 20.43
N VAL A 536 33.32 2.15 19.92
CA VAL A 536 33.24 2.45 18.48
C VAL A 536 34.50 1.97 17.76
N ARG A 537 35.70 2.37 18.23
CA ARG A 537 36.98 1.93 17.66
C ARG A 537 37.14 0.41 17.69
N GLU A 538 36.80 -0.24 18.80
CA GLU A 538 36.81 -1.71 18.93
C GLU A 538 35.90 -2.39 17.89
N ALA A 539 34.70 -1.88 17.67
CA ALA A 539 33.76 -2.40 16.67
C ALA A 539 34.23 -2.17 15.23
N MET A 540 34.87 -1.02 14.95
CA MET A 540 35.43 -0.69 13.63
C MET A 540 36.66 -1.53 13.30
N ASP A 541 37.58 -1.70 14.25
CA ASP A 541 38.77 -2.52 14.06
C ASP A 541 38.38 -4.01 13.95
N SER A 542 37.42 -4.48 14.75
CA SER A 542 36.81 -5.81 14.63
C SER A 542 36.17 -6.09 13.26
N GLU A 543 35.59 -5.08 12.63
CA GLU A 543 34.97 -5.17 11.31
C GLU A 543 36.01 -5.07 10.18
N PHE A 544 37.09 -4.31 10.38
CA PHE A 544 38.25 -4.28 9.49
C PHE A 544 39.01 -5.62 9.50
N GLU A 545 39.19 -6.24 10.68
CA GLU A 545 39.68 -7.61 10.83
C GLU A 545 38.78 -8.62 10.10
N ARG A 546 37.44 -8.50 10.22
CA ARG A 546 36.48 -9.37 9.52
C ARG A 546 36.61 -9.28 8.00
N ARG A 547 36.99 -8.11 7.47
CA ARG A 547 37.29 -7.87 6.04
C ARG A 547 38.71 -8.31 5.64
N GLY A 548 39.46 -8.97 6.51
CA GLY A 548 40.83 -9.42 6.25
C GLY A 548 41.88 -8.32 6.26
N GLY A 549 41.58 -7.15 6.86
CA GLY A 549 42.48 -5.99 6.87
C GLY A 549 42.56 -5.24 5.55
N VAL A 550 41.54 -5.36 4.69
CA VAL A 550 41.47 -4.72 3.37
C VAL A 550 40.34 -3.69 3.34
N GLY A 551 40.61 -2.52 2.77
CA GLY A 551 39.63 -1.43 2.59
C GLY A 551 40.05 -0.12 3.27
N VAL A 552 39.14 0.85 3.29
CA VAL A 552 39.37 2.16 3.93
C VAL A 552 39.38 2.02 5.45
N LYS A 553 40.38 2.60 6.13
CA LYS A 553 40.34 2.77 7.59
C LYS A 553 39.56 4.05 7.95
N TYR A 554 38.55 3.87 8.78
CA TYR A 554 37.64 4.93 9.20
C TYR A 554 38.05 5.58 10.54
N ASN A 555 37.74 6.86 10.68
CA ASN A 555 38.17 7.69 11.80
C ASN A 555 37.16 7.63 12.95
N VAL A 556 37.67 7.79 14.17
CA VAL A 556 36.85 8.01 15.38
C VAL A 556 37.26 9.35 15.96
N PHE A 557 36.28 10.24 16.11
CA PHE A 557 36.46 11.57 16.67
C PHE A 557 35.68 11.72 17.97
N VAL A 558 36.22 12.48 18.92
CA VAL A 558 35.51 12.99 20.10
C VAL A 558 35.45 14.51 20.04
N VAL A 559 34.29 15.08 20.36
CA VAL A 559 34.11 16.55 20.43
C VAL A 559 34.66 17.09 21.75
N SER A 560 35.63 18.01 21.70
CA SER A 560 36.21 18.65 22.89
C SER A 560 35.26 19.64 23.58
N ASP A 561 34.45 20.33 22.79
CA ASP A 561 33.62 21.44 23.24
C ASP A 561 32.32 20.96 23.92
N PRO A 562 31.94 21.52 25.08
CA PRO A 562 30.68 21.19 25.74
C PRO A 562 29.47 21.71 24.97
N PHE A 563 28.32 21.04 25.16
CA PHE A 563 27.12 21.22 24.34
C PHE A 563 26.64 22.68 24.19
N PRO A 564 26.70 23.56 25.21
CA PRO A 564 26.30 24.96 25.07
C PRO A 564 27.08 25.78 24.02
N ILE A 565 28.24 25.31 23.56
CA ILE A 565 28.95 25.93 22.43
C ILE A 565 28.19 25.72 21.10
N PHE A 566 27.52 24.57 20.91
CA PHE A 566 26.62 24.36 19.77
C PHE A 566 25.36 25.23 19.88
N GLU A 567 24.75 25.33 21.07
CA GLU A 567 23.56 26.17 21.28
C GLU A 567 23.81 27.64 20.93
N ARG A 568 25.01 28.13 21.21
CA ARG A 568 25.42 29.52 20.98
C ARG A 568 25.90 29.79 19.56
N ASN A 569 26.75 28.91 19.01
CA ASN A 569 27.49 29.19 17.77
C ASN A 569 26.95 28.42 16.55
N HIS A 570 26.29 27.28 16.75
CA HIS A 570 25.81 26.38 15.71
C HIS A 570 24.36 25.89 15.98
N PRO A 571 23.39 26.79 16.27
CA PRO A 571 22.07 26.41 16.77
C PRO A 571 21.24 25.56 15.80
N SER A 572 21.55 25.55 14.50
CA SER A 572 20.96 24.65 13.50
C SER A 572 21.32 23.18 13.70
N LEU A 573 22.44 22.88 14.39
CA LEU A 573 22.85 21.51 14.69
C LEU A 573 22.23 20.97 16.00
N VAL A 574 21.49 21.79 16.76
CA VAL A 574 20.86 21.39 18.02
C VAL A 574 19.45 20.83 17.76
N ALA A 575 19.27 19.53 17.96
CA ALA A 575 17.97 18.87 17.90
C ALA A 575 17.18 19.05 19.20
N ILE A 576 17.83 18.85 20.35
CA ILE A 576 17.27 19.09 21.70
C ILE A 576 18.29 19.93 22.46
N ASP A 577 17.85 21.03 23.06
CA ASP A 577 18.71 21.91 23.85
C ASP A 577 18.88 21.45 25.31
N SER A 578 19.78 22.11 26.04
CA SER A 578 20.13 21.86 27.45
C SER A 578 18.97 22.00 28.44
N HIS A 579 17.83 22.56 28.00
CA HIS A 579 16.61 22.71 28.81
C HIS A 579 15.58 21.62 28.46
N GLY A 580 15.91 20.74 27.51
CA GLY A 580 15.05 19.67 27.01
C GLY A 580 14.10 20.09 25.88
N PHE A 581 14.21 21.31 25.35
CA PHE A 581 13.34 21.77 24.26
C PHE A 581 13.84 21.26 22.91
N SER A 582 12.96 20.58 22.16
CA SER A 582 13.18 20.25 20.76
C SER A 582 13.27 21.54 19.94
N ARG A 583 14.39 21.73 19.21
CA ARG A 583 14.57 22.85 18.27
C ARG A 583 14.52 22.36 16.82
N ASN A 584 15.54 21.61 16.39
CA ASN A 584 15.62 21.03 15.03
C ASN A 584 15.37 19.51 15.01
N ARG A 585 14.68 18.96 16.02
CA ARG A 585 14.34 17.52 16.08
C ARG A 585 13.07 17.23 15.28
N LEU A 586 13.21 16.56 14.14
CA LEU A 586 12.09 15.85 13.53
C LEU A 586 11.81 14.57 14.34
N ASN A 587 10.62 14.46 14.95
CA ASN A 587 10.12 13.21 15.51
C ASN A 587 9.01 12.69 14.59
N PHE A 588 9.29 11.61 13.86
CA PHE A 588 8.41 11.11 12.80
C PHE A 588 7.03 10.70 13.33
N PHE A 589 6.95 10.09 14.52
CA PHE A 589 5.66 9.70 15.13
C PHE A 589 4.82 10.90 15.58
N GLU A 590 5.45 11.89 16.19
CA GLU A 590 4.73 13.06 16.68
C GLU A 590 4.28 13.93 15.52
N ARG A 591 5.10 14.06 14.47
CA ARG A 591 4.75 14.80 13.26
C ARG A 591 3.70 14.06 12.41
N GLU A 592 3.79 12.74 12.23
CA GLU A 592 2.73 11.96 11.55
C GLU A 592 1.37 12.18 12.21
N ARG A 593 1.31 12.10 13.54
CA ARG A 593 0.10 12.33 14.35
C ARG A 593 -0.38 13.78 14.30
N GLU A 594 0.53 14.75 14.19
CA GLU A 594 0.18 16.18 14.08
C GLU A 594 -0.41 16.49 12.70
N GLU A 595 0.23 16.03 11.62
CA GLU A 595 -0.31 16.12 10.26
C GLU A 595 -1.69 15.42 10.16
N MET A 596 -1.84 14.26 10.82
CA MET A 596 -3.11 13.54 10.93
C MET A 596 -4.20 14.41 11.58
N ARG A 597 -3.92 14.99 12.76
CA ARG A 597 -4.86 15.87 13.48
C ARG A 597 -5.24 17.09 12.63
N VAL A 598 -4.27 17.73 11.97
CA VAL A 598 -4.53 18.91 11.12
C VAL A 598 -5.36 18.54 9.88
N LEU A 599 -5.24 17.32 9.36
CA LEU A 599 -6.09 16.79 8.29
C LEU A 599 -7.54 16.51 8.73
N THR A 600 -7.74 16.15 10.00
CA THR A 600 -9.00 15.63 10.53
C THR A 600 -9.63 16.52 11.61
N ILE A 601 -9.10 17.73 11.80
CA ILE A 601 -9.67 18.81 12.61
C ILE A 601 -11.13 19.06 12.25
N ALA A 602 -12.00 19.27 13.23
CA ALA A 602 -13.45 19.24 13.07
C ALA A 602 -13.99 20.15 11.96
N SER A 603 -14.83 19.60 11.09
CA SER A 603 -15.52 20.31 10.01
C SER A 603 -16.92 19.75 9.82
N GLU A 604 -17.84 20.61 9.40
CA GLU A 604 -19.24 20.25 9.19
C GLU A 604 -19.38 19.30 7.98
N ILE A 605 -20.25 18.28 8.10
CA ILE A 605 -20.58 17.32 7.04
C ILE A 605 -22.06 17.35 6.65
N GLY A 606 -22.90 17.97 7.48
CA GLY A 606 -24.32 18.26 7.29
C GLY A 606 -24.83 19.14 8.44
N PRO A 607 -26.05 19.68 8.36
CA PRO A 607 -26.50 20.75 9.25
C PRO A 607 -26.36 20.43 10.74
N ASN A 608 -25.53 21.22 11.43
CA ASN A 608 -25.13 21.06 12.83
C ASN A 608 -24.44 19.72 13.18
N VAL A 609 -23.80 19.05 12.22
CA VAL A 609 -23.04 17.81 12.44
C VAL A 609 -21.63 17.92 11.86
N TRP A 610 -20.65 17.87 12.75
CA TRP A 610 -19.22 17.84 12.44
C TRP A 610 -18.69 16.42 12.48
N LEU A 611 -17.79 16.12 11.55
CA LEU A 611 -16.85 15.01 11.66
C LEU A 611 -15.52 15.59 12.19
N GLY A 612 -14.80 14.90 13.07
CA GLY A 612 -13.53 15.36 13.62
C GLY A 612 -12.73 14.24 14.30
N ASN A 613 -11.66 14.61 15.02
CA ASN A 613 -10.81 13.69 15.79
C ASN A 613 -10.97 13.91 17.31
N THR A 614 -10.53 12.97 18.15
CA THR A 614 -10.71 13.03 19.62
C THR A 614 -10.01 14.23 20.30
N GLN A 615 -9.21 15.05 19.60
CA GLN A 615 -8.66 16.32 20.13
C GLN A 615 -9.56 17.53 19.86
N ASP A 616 -10.58 17.40 19.00
CA ASP A 616 -11.60 18.44 18.76
C ASP A 616 -12.71 18.43 19.83
N VAL A 617 -12.73 17.39 20.67
CA VAL A 617 -13.63 17.24 21.82
C VAL A 617 -13.34 18.34 22.84
N PRO A 618 -14.35 19.13 23.27
CA PRO A 618 -14.18 20.19 24.25
C PRO A 618 -13.55 19.71 25.56
N GLN A 619 -12.69 20.53 26.17
CA GLN A 619 -12.00 20.23 27.43
C GLN A 619 -11.96 21.44 28.36
N ALA A 620 -12.33 21.24 29.62
CA ALA A 620 -12.33 22.28 30.64
C ALA A 620 -10.89 22.76 30.93
N LYS A 621 -10.60 24.03 30.65
CA LYS A 621 -9.24 24.59 30.77
C LYS A 621 -8.81 24.71 32.24
N THR A 622 -7.75 23.99 32.62
CA THR A 622 -7.20 23.97 33.98
C THR A 622 -6.47 25.29 34.36
N ARG A 623 -7.23 26.37 34.59
CA ARG A 623 -6.78 27.68 35.11
C ARG A 623 -5.49 28.24 34.47
N ALA A 624 -5.61 28.69 33.22
CA ALA A 624 -4.65 29.64 32.67
C ALA A 624 -4.67 30.97 33.44
N ARG A 625 -3.56 31.70 33.44
CA ARG A 625 -3.40 33.00 34.12
C ARG A 625 -3.84 34.10 33.16
N PRO A 626 -4.70 35.08 33.57
CA PRO A 626 -5.19 36.09 32.65
C PRO A 626 -4.04 36.97 32.13
N LEU A 627 -4.00 37.13 30.81
CA LEU A 627 -3.19 38.13 30.13
C LEU A 627 -3.94 39.47 30.04
N SER A 628 -3.23 40.54 29.68
CA SER A 628 -3.67 41.93 29.87
C SER A 628 -4.82 42.36 28.96
N SER A 629 -5.60 43.32 29.46
CA SER A 629 -6.55 44.11 28.67
C SER A 629 -5.88 44.71 27.44
N ASP A 630 -6.41 44.38 26.25
CA ASP A 630 -6.96 45.35 25.28
C ASP A 630 -7.20 44.69 23.91
N SER A 631 -8.36 44.03 23.74
CA SER A 631 -8.97 43.71 22.44
C SER A 631 -10.42 43.25 22.63
N ALA A 632 -11.34 43.71 21.77
CA ALA A 632 -12.78 43.47 21.88
C ALA A 632 -13.23 42.09 21.33
N SER A 633 -12.44 41.05 21.58
CA SER A 633 -12.64 39.68 21.08
C SER A 633 -12.71 38.65 22.21
N THR A 634 -13.24 39.04 23.38
CA THR A 634 -13.49 38.15 24.52
C THR A 634 -14.70 37.24 24.28
N LEU A 635 -14.59 36.38 23.26
CA LEU A 635 -15.46 35.22 23.11
C LEU A 635 -15.09 34.20 24.19
N LEU A 636 -16.12 33.74 24.90
CA LEU A 636 -16.10 32.86 26.08
C LEU A 636 -14.99 31.79 26.06
N ASP A 637 -14.03 31.91 26.98
CA ASP A 637 -12.90 30.97 27.16
C ASP A 637 -13.31 29.73 27.99
N ASP A 638 -14.45 29.13 27.67
CA ASP A 638 -15.07 28.02 28.41
C ASP A 638 -14.48 26.63 28.05
N GLY A 639 -13.84 26.51 26.89
CA GLY A 639 -13.31 25.25 26.36
C GLY A 639 -14.19 24.57 25.32
N ASN A 640 -15.37 25.13 25.00
CA ASN A 640 -16.30 24.65 23.98
C ASN A 640 -16.44 25.68 22.82
N PRO A 641 -15.37 25.95 22.04
CA PRO A 641 -15.35 27.04 21.07
C PRO A 641 -16.36 26.88 19.93
N LEU A 642 -16.65 25.63 19.53
CA LEU A 642 -17.62 25.32 18.47
C LEU A 642 -19.06 25.12 19.00
N SER A 643 -19.29 25.28 20.31
CA SER A 643 -20.61 25.09 20.95
C SER A 643 -21.20 23.69 20.72
N PHE A 644 -20.40 22.63 20.80
CA PHE A 644 -20.88 21.25 20.73
C PHE A 644 -21.77 20.92 21.94
N ALA A 645 -22.88 20.23 21.69
CA ALA A 645 -23.77 19.70 22.73
C ALA A 645 -23.71 18.17 22.84
N ILE A 646 -23.30 17.49 21.76
CA ILE A 646 -23.20 16.04 21.68
C ILE A 646 -21.83 15.68 21.10
N CYS A 647 -21.11 14.74 21.72
CA CYS A 647 -19.89 14.12 21.19
C CYS A 647 -20.10 12.61 21.07
N VAL A 648 -19.85 12.04 19.89
CA VAL A 648 -20.01 10.60 19.60
C VAL A 648 -18.65 10.02 19.22
N GLU A 649 -18.06 9.23 20.11
CA GLU A 649 -16.79 8.53 19.84
C GLU A 649 -17.06 7.19 19.15
N ALA A 650 -16.49 6.99 17.96
CA ALA A 650 -16.57 5.73 17.22
C ALA A 650 -15.33 4.86 17.50
N HIS A 651 -15.53 3.62 17.97
CA HIS A 651 -14.43 2.67 18.23
C HIS A 651 -14.90 1.20 18.24
N ASP A 652 -13.95 0.27 18.06
CA ASP A 652 -14.21 -1.17 17.98
C ASP A 652 -14.55 -1.84 19.33
N SER A 653 -14.26 -1.17 20.45
CA SER A 653 -14.54 -1.68 21.80
C SER A 653 -15.83 -1.14 22.41
N ALA A 654 -16.57 -0.29 21.70
CA ALA A 654 -17.85 0.25 22.15
C ALA A 654 -18.93 -0.85 22.22
N SER A 655 -19.95 -0.62 23.04
CA SER A 655 -21.15 -1.47 23.03
C SER A 655 -22.14 -1.05 21.92
N MET A 656 -23.12 -1.91 21.60
CA MET A 656 -24.23 -1.49 20.75
C MET A 656 -25.14 -0.55 21.55
N ILE A 657 -25.26 0.71 21.11
CA ILE A 657 -26.11 1.70 21.79
C ILE A 657 -27.58 1.25 21.79
N THR A 658 -28.25 1.35 22.94
CA THR A 658 -29.67 0.98 23.07
C THR A 658 -30.59 2.18 22.87
N PRO A 659 -31.89 1.98 22.57
CA PRO A 659 -32.87 3.06 22.56
C PRO A 659 -32.95 3.81 23.89
N ASP A 660 -32.75 3.12 25.01
CA ASP A 660 -32.79 3.70 26.36
C ASP A 660 -31.70 4.77 26.55
N VAL A 661 -30.45 4.46 26.14
CA VAL A 661 -29.32 5.41 26.21
C VAL A 661 -29.57 6.65 25.35
N LEU A 662 -30.24 6.50 24.20
CA LEU A 662 -30.61 7.64 23.34
C LEU A 662 -31.77 8.47 23.92
N GLY A 663 -32.69 7.84 24.67
CA GLY A 663 -33.75 8.52 25.41
C GLY A 663 -33.22 9.28 26.63
N ASP A 664 -32.29 8.70 27.39
CA ASP A 664 -31.60 9.36 28.50
C ASP A 664 -30.79 10.57 28.00
N ALA A 665 -30.08 10.42 26.87
CA ALA A 665 -29.35 11.50 26.21
C ALA A 665 -30.27 12.64 25.74
N GLU A 666 -31.40 12.31 25.11
CA GLU A 666 -32.40 13.30 24.68
C GLU A 666 -33.03 14.04 25.87
N HIS A 667 -33.34 13.34 26.96
CA HIS A 667 -33.86 13.95 28.18
C HIS A 667 -32.84 14.95 28.79
N ALA A 668 -31.56 14.58 28.86
CA ALA A 668 -30.51 15.47 29.34
C ALA A 668 -30.39 16.74 28.48
N LEU A 669 -30.44 16.62 27.16
CA LEU A 669 -30.38 17.76 26.23
C LEU A 669 -31.60 18.68 26.37
N ASN A 670 -32.80 18.12 26.54
CA ASN A 670 -34.03 18.91 26.79
C ASN A 670 -33.92 19.71 28.10
N VAL A 671 -33.37 19.11 29.16
CA VAL A 671 -33.15 19.77 30.46
C VAL A 671 -32.12 20.90 30.37
N LEU A 672 -31.14 20.83 29.48
CA LEU A 672 -30.18 21.93 29.22
C LEU A 672 -30.82 23.06 28.38
N GLU A 673 -31.76 22.72 27.50
CA GLU A 673 -32.55 23.69 26.73
C GLU A 673 -33.51 24.47 27.64
N GLU A 674 -34.23 23.79 28.55
CA GLU A 674 -35.06 24.40 29.59
C GLU A 674 -34.28 25.34 30.54
N GLN A 675 -33.01 25.04 30.80
CA GLN A 675 -32.12 25.91 31.58
C GLN A 675 -31.68 27.18 30.84
N GLY A 676 -32.08 27.35 29.57
CA GLY A 676 -31.81 28.56 28.80
C GLY A 676 -30.37 28.68 28.30
N GLN A 677 -29.66 27.56 28.09
CA GLN A 677 -28.31 27.51 27.50
C GLN A 677 -28.32 27.78 25.97
N ALA A 678 -29.18 28.70 25.53
CA ALA A 678 -29.34 29.13 24.15
C ALA A 678 -28.28 30.17 23.79
N PHE A 679 -27.47 29.92 22.77
CA PHE A 679 -26.46 30.84 22.26
C PHE A 679 -26.82 31.34 20.87
N ASP A 680 -26.82 32.66 20.71
CA ASP A 680 -27.16 33.36 19.48
C ASP A 680 -25.91 33.66 18.65
N GLU A 681 -25.66 32.89 17.59
CA GLU A 681 -24.65 33.22 16.59
C GLU A 681 -25.22 34.18 15.52
N VAL A 682 -24.35 35.03 14.97
CA VAL A 682 -24.67 35.94 13.86
C VAL A 682 -23.85 35.53 12.65
N HIS A 683 -24.49 34.86 11.69
CA HIS A 683 -23.89 34.38 10.45
C HIS A 683 -24.03 35.47 9.39
N ARG A 684 -22.90 35.98 8.87
CA ARG A 684 -22.87 36.90 7.74
C ARG A 684 -22.91 36.14 6.43
N LEU A 685 -24.10 35.97 5.89
CA LEU A 685 -24.31 35.39 4.57
C LEU A 685 -24.21 36.48 3.50
N VAL A 686 -23.51 36.20 2.40
CA VAL A 686 -23.49 37.08 1.23
C VAL A 686 -24.56 36.58 0.26
N SER A 687 -25.52 37.45 -0.09
CA SER A 687 -26.60 37.12 -1.00
C SER A 687 -26.08 36.93 -2.45
N PRO A 688 -26.86 36.30 -3.36
CA PRO A 688 -26.53 36.26 -4.78
C PRO A 688 -26.39 37.64 -5.44
N GLU A 689 -26.92 38.69 -4.81
CA GLU A 689 -26.84 40.10 -5.23
C GLU A 689 -25.68 40.85 -4.54
N ASN A 690 -24.82 40.11 -3.81
CA ASN A 690 -23.64 40.57 -3.09
C ASN A 690 -23.94 41.47 -1.86
N GLU A 691 -25.16 41.42 -1.32
CA GLU A 691 -25.54 42.07 -0.06
C GLU A 691 -25.18 41.19 1.14
N VAL A 692 -24.66 41.78 2.23
CA VAL A 692 -24.36 41.06 3.47
C VAL A 692 -25.60 41.00 4.36
N VAL A 693 -26.20 39.83 4.48
CA VAL A 693 -27.34 39.54 5.37
C VAL A 693 -26.82 38.91 6.66
N GLU A 694 -27.05 39.57 7.79
CA GLU A 694 -26.79 39.00 9.12
C GLU A 694 -27.95 38.08 9.54
N GLN A 695 -27.82 36.78 9.24
CA GLN A 695 -28.75 35.77 9.73
C GLN A 695 -28.38 35.36 11.16
N LYS A 696 -29.31 35.56 12.09
CA LYS A 696 -29.17 35.14 13.49
C LYS A 696 -29.60 33.67 13.63
N VAL A 697 -28.74 32.83 14.20
CA VAL A 697 -28.99 31.39 14.40
C VAL A 697 -28.76 31.05 15.87
N THR A 698 -29.82 30.61 16.54
CA THR A 698 -29.74 30.16 17.94
C THR A 698 -29.42 28.67 17.99
N VAL A 699 -28.40 28.29 18.77
CA VAL A 699 -27.95 26.90 18.98
C VAL A 699 -27.80 26.59 20.47
N LEU A 700 -27.91 25.32 20.86
CA LEU A 700 -27.69 24.90 22.24
C LEU A 700 -26.17 24.89 22.54
N ARG A 701 -25.72 25.69 23.52
CA ARG A 701 -24.31 25.78 23.95
C ARG A 701 -24.17 25.38 25.42
N PRO A 702 -23.97 24.09 25.73
CA PRO A 702 -23.68 23.66 27.08
C PRO A 702 -22.24 23.96 27.51
N HIS A 703 -22.05 24.01 28.83
CA HIS A 703 -20.71 23.99 29.44
C HIS A 703 -20.02 22.66 29.15
N VAL A 704 -18.69 22.60 29.19
CA VAL A 704 -17.94 21.37 28.85
C VAL A 704 -18.34 20.18 29.71
N ASP A 705 -18.61 20.40 31.01
CA ASP A 705 -19.04 19.35 31.94
C ASP A 705 -20.48 18.85 31.68
N ASP A 706 -21.28 19.57 30.89
CA ASP A 706 -22.69 19.27 30.57
C ASP A 706 -22.86 18.61 29.18
N ILE A 707 -21.77 18.39 28.43
CA ILE A 707 -21.82 17.79 27.07
C ILE A 707 -22.23 16.32 27.14
N VAL A 708 -23.15 15.90 26.26
CA VAL A 708 -23.55 14.50 26.15
C VAL A 708 -22.53 13.71 25.34
N HIS A 709 -21.82 12.81 26.00
CA HIS A 709 -20.88 11.87 25.38
C HIS A 709 -21.52 10.51 25.13
N LEU A 710 -21.40 10.00 23.91
CA LEU A 710 -21.90 8.69 23.47
C LEU A 710 -20.78 7.86 22.83
N GLU A 711 -20.82 6.53 23.03
CA GLU A 711 -19.96 5.59 22.31
C GLU A 711 -20.72 4.94 21.14
N SER A 712 -20.06 4.75 20.00
CA SER A 712 -20.60 4.04 18.83
C SER A 712 -19.65 2.93 18.39
N LEU A 713 -20.19 1.72 18.26
CA LEU A 713 -19.46 0.61 17.64
C LEU A 713 -19.13 0.94 16.18
N SER A 714 -17.84 0.84 15.84
CA SER A 714 -17.31 1.16 14.52
C SER A 714 -17.51 0.05 13.49
N THR A 715 -17.21 -1.20 13.85
CA THR A 715 -17.18 -2.35 12.94
C THR A 715 -18.17 -3.46 13.33
N PRO A 716 -18.81 -4.16 12.38
CA PRO A 716 -19.56 -5.38 12.68
C PRO A 716 -18.63 -6.55 13.11
N ALA A 717 -17.31 -6.47 12.89
CA ALA A 717 -16.38 -7.56 13.17
C ALA A 717 -16.33 -7.94 14.67
N ALA A 718 -16.47 -6.97 15.58
CA ALA A 718 -16.49 -7.20 17.02
C ALA A 718 -17.66 -8.10 17.49
N LEU A 719 -18.77 -8.12 16.73
CA LEU A 719 -19.96 -8.93 17.00
C LEU A 719 -19.92 -10.31 16.32
N GLY A 720 -18.88 -10.58 15.53
CA GLY A 720 -18.67 -11.82 14.80
C GLY A 720 -19.54 -11.99 13.55
N ASN A 721 -19.15 -12.94 12.70
CA ASN A 721 -19.62 -13.07 11.31
C ASN A 721 -21.06 -13.64 11.14
N SER A 722 -21.96 -13.42 12.09
CA SER A 722 -23.35 -13.86 11.98
C SER A 722 -24.21 -12.83 11.25
N SER A 723 -25.11 -13.28 10.37
CA SER A 723 -26.05 -12.41 9.66
C SER A 723 -26.93 -11.59 10.63
N ARG A 724 -27.29 -12.17 11.80
CA ARG A 724 -28.04 -11.48 12.86
C ARG A 724 -27.22 -10.34 13.49
N ALA A 725 -25.94 -10.55 13.77
CA ALA A 725 -25.04 -9.52 14.29
C ALA A 725 -24.84 -8.37 13.28
N GLN A 726 -24.57 -8.69 12.01
CA GLN A 726 -24.47 -7.67 10.96
C GLN A 726 -25.77 -6.87 10.80
N THR A 727 -26.93 -7.53 10.88
CA THR A 727 -28.24 -6.86 10.78
C THR A 727 -28.49 -5.94 11.98
N ALA A 728 -28.11 -6.36 13.19
CA ALA A 728 -28.21 -5.56 14.40
C ALA A 728 -27.30 -4.32 14.34
N PHE A 729 -26.04 -4.50 13.93
CA PHE A 729 -25.09 -3.39 13.71
C PHE A 729 -25.62 -2.37 12.70
N VAL A 730 -26.09 -2.83 11.52
CA VAL A 730 -26.64 -1.93 10.48
C VAL A 730 -27.88 -1.19 11.00
N ALA A 731 -28.76 -1.86 11.76
CA ALA A 731 -29.91 -1.21 12.37
C ALA A 731 -29.49 -0.16 13.42
N GLN A 732 -28.49 -0.46 14.26
CA GLN A 732 -27.96 0.46 15.26
C GLN A 732 -27.36 1.72 14.61
N VAL A 733 -26.45 1.55 13.63
CA VAL A 733 -25.76 2.68 12.98
C VAL A 733 -26.76 3.60 12.26
N VAL A 734 -27.79 3.06 11.62
CA VAL A 734 -28.84 3.87 11.00
C VAL A 734 -29.76 4.53 12.04
N HIS A 735 -30.07 3.85 13.15
CA HIS A 735 -30.87 4.43 14.23
C HIS A 735 -30.14 5.60 14.93
N LEU A 736 -28.83 5.44 15.18
CA LEU A 736 -27.98 6.52 15.70
C LEU A 736 -27.87 7.68 14.71
N ALA A 737 -27.68 7.41 13.42
CA ALA A 737 -27.67 8.45 12.38
C ALA A 737 -29.00 9.22 12.26
N PHE A 738 -30.14 8.53 12.41
CA PHE A 738 -31.47 9.14 12.44
C PHE A 738 -31.66 10.03 13.69
N TRP A 739 -31.29 9.53 14.87
CA TRP A 739 -31.33 10.31 16.11
C TRP A 739 -30.43 11.54 16.05
N ILE A 740 -29.18 11.40 15.56
CA ILE A 740 -28.25 12.52 15.32
C ILE A 740 -28.90 13.59 14.45
N HIS A 741 -29.58 13.20 13.35
CA HIS A 741 -30.26 14.16 12.48
C HIS A 741 -31.42 14.89 13.18
N ALA A 742 -32.22 14.18 13.98
CA ALA A 742 -33.29 14.77 14.77
C ALA A 742 -32.77 15.78 15.82
N GLN A 743 -31.63 15.50 16.47
CA GLN A 743 -31.01 16.45 17.41
C GLN A 743 -30.35 17.64 16.68
N SER A 744 -29.77 17.42 15.49
CA SER A 744 -29.07 18.48 14.73
C SER A 744 -30.00 19.42 13.97
N SER A 745 -31.25 19.01 13.73
CA SER A 745 -32.28 19.79 13.05
C SER A 745 -33.69 19.43 13.59
N PRO A 746 -33.99 19.76 14.86
CA PRO A 746 -35.26 19.39 15.49
C PRO A 746 -36.45 20.12 14.85
N ALA A 747 -37.59 19.44 14.72
CA ALA A 747 -38.83 20.03 14.22
C ALA A 747 -39.43 21.09 15.17
N SER A 748 -39.08 21.00 16.46
CA SER A 748 -39.40 21.96 17.51
C SER A 748 -38.32 21.92 18.59
N GLY A 749 -37.79 23.07 18.97
CA GLY A 749 -36.68 23.20 19.93
C GLY A 749 -35.44 23.85 19.31
N ILE A 750 -34.35 23.92 20.07
CA ILE A 750 -33.10 24.58 19.67
C ILE A 750 -32.14 23.55 19.03
N PRO A 751 -31.61 23.81 17.81
CA PRO A 751 -30.65 22.91 17.17
C PRO A 751 -29.38 22.64 17.99
N ARG A 752 -28.96 21.36 17.99
CA ARG A 752 -27.91 20.84 18.88
C ARG A 752 -26.71 20.41 18.04
N ARG A 753 -25.52 20.96 18.33
CA ARG A 753 -24.31 20.66 17.54
C ARG A 753 -23.69 19.33 17.94
N VAL A 754 -23.41 18.49 16.95
CA VAL A 754 -22.90 17.12 17.14
C VAL A 754 -21.49 17.01 16.58
N LEU A 755 -20.54 16.47 17.37
CA LEU A 755 -19.22 16.05 16.91
C LEU A 755 -19.18 14.52 16.81
N LEU A 756 -18.94 13.98 15.62
CA LEU A 756 -18.61 12.57 15.40
C LEU A 756 -17.08 12.44 15.34
N HIS A 757 -16.47 11.65 16.23
CA HIS A 757 -15.01 11.57 16.29
C HIS A 757 -14.46 10.16 16.56
N CYS A 758 -13.17 9.99 16.29
CA CYS A 758 -12.37 8.84 16.72
C CYS A 758 -10.89 9.25 16.85
N GLY A 759 -10.02 8.30 17.21
CA GLY A 759 -8.62 8.57 17.56
C GLY A 759 -7.79 9.22 16.46
N ASP A 760 -8.05 8.92 15.18
CA ASP A 760 -7.46 9.60 14.02
C ASP A 760 -8.43 10.56 13.31
N GLY A 761 -9.73 10.43 13.56
CA GLY A 761 -10.82 11.29 13.08
C GLY A 761 -11.50 10.86 11.78
N TYR A 762 -11.16 9.71 11.21
CA TYR A 762 -11.84 9.21 10.00
C TYR A 762 -11.95 7.68 9.89
N THR A 763 -11.07 6.89 10.53
CA THR A 763 -11.09 5.42 10.38
C THR A 763 -12.37 4.83 10.95
N GLU A 764 -12.57 4.95 12.26
CA GLU A 764 -13.68 4.30 12.95
C GLU A 764 -15.04 4.99 12.70
N THR A 765 -15.04 6.29 12.41
CA THR A 765 -16.25 7.11 12.15
C THR A 765 -16.88 6.88 10.77
N SER A 766 -16.16 6.30 9.81
CA SER A 766 -16.54 6.29 8.39
C SER A 766 -17.92 5.69 8.09
N LEU A 767 -18.31 4.58 8.73
CA LEU A 767 -19.61 3.96 8.48
C LEU A 767 -20.78 4.78 9.06
N LEU A 768 -20.58 5.45 10.20
CA LEU A 768 -21.57 6.34 10.80
C LEU A 768 -21.71 7.64 10.00
N ALA A 769 -20.59 8.24 9.57
CA ALA A 769 -20.59 9.43 8.72
C ALA A 769 -21.32 9.18 7.39
N LEU A 770 -21.06 8.04 6.74
CA LEU A 770 -21.77 7.65 5.51
C LEU A 770 -23.27 7.39 5.76
N ALA A 771 -23.64 6.77 6.88
CA ALA A 771 -25.04 6.58 7.25
C ALA A 771 -25.77 7.92 7.44
N TYR A 772 -25.16 8.86 8.17
CA TYR A 772 -25.70 10.21 8.38
C TYR A 772 -25.81 11.01 7.08
N VAL A 773 -24.81 10.96 6.19
CA VAL A 773 -24.84 11.68 4.90
C VAL A 773 -25.92 11.11 3.97
N MET A 774 -26.04 9.78 3.84
CA MET A 774 -27.12 9.18 3.06
C MET A 774 -28.52 9.56 3.57
N LEU A 775 -28.68 9.64 4.90
CA LEU A 775 -29.94 9.95 5.57
C LEU A 775 -30.31 11.43 5.44
N SER A 776 -29.46 12.33 5.91
CA SER A 776 -29.68 13.79 5.92
C SER A 776 -29.79 14.40 4.51
N ARG A 777 -29.15 13.78 3.50
CA ARG A 777 -29.22 14.24 2.10
C ARG A 777 -30.13 13.40 1.21
N ARG A 778 -30.76 12.35 1.76
CA ARG A 778 -31.63 11.39 1.06
C ARG A 778 -30.97 10.89 -0.24
N CYS A 779 -29.71 10.51 -0.18
CA CYS A 779 -28.88 10.15 -1.34
C CYS A 779 -28.29 8.74 -1.24
N SER A 780 -27.98 8.14 -2.39
CA SER A 780 -27.37 6.81 -2.49
C SER A 780 -25.96 6.76 -1.89
N ALA A 781 -25.44 5.56 -1.63
CA ALA A 781 -24.06 5.39 -1.14
C ALA A 781 -22.98 6.00 -2.07
N PRO A 782 -23.03 5.83 -3.41
CA PRO A 782 -22.13 6.52 -4.34
C PRO A 782 -22.23 8.05 -4.26
N GLU A 783 -23.42 8.61 -4.10
CA GLU A 783 -23.63 10.06 -3.94
C GLU A 783 -23.04 10.54 -2.59
N ALA A 784 -23.23 9.80 -1.50
CA ALA A 784 -22.67 10.13 -0.18
C ALA A 784 -21.13 10.08 -0.14
N TYR A 785 -20.53 9.10 -0.85
CA TYR A 785 -19.09 9.02 -1.06
C TYR A 785 -18.54 10.29 -1.73
N LEU A 786 -19.16 10.71 -2.84
CA LEU A 786 -18.74 11.90 -3.60
C LEU A 786 -18.99 13.20 -2.81
N TRP A 787 -20.10 13.29 -2.06
CA TRP A 787 -20.40 14.42 -1.17
C TRP A 787 -19.29 14.63 -0.14
N LEU A 788 -18.94 13.59 0.63
CA LEU A 788 -17.84 13.67 1.60
C LEU A 788 -16.51 14.05 0.93
N GLN A 789 -16.20 13.46 -0.22
CA GLN A 789 -14.91 13.64 -0.89
C GLN A 789 -14.72 15.02 -1.57
N HIS A 790 -15.80 15.67 -2.01
CA HIS A 790 -15.74 16.93 -2.76
C HIS A 790 -16.28 18.15 -2.02
N GLU A 791 -17.43 17.99 -1.36
CA GLU A 791 -18.22 19.11 -0.86
C GLU A 791 -17.89 19.36 0.61
N CYS A 792 -17.68 18.28 1.38
CA CYS A 792 -17.08 18.35 2.72
C CYS A 792 -15.54 18.33 2.70
N GLU A 793 -14.91 18.18 1.53
CA GLU A 793 -13.44 18.06 1.36
C GLU A 793 -12.77 16.91 2.15
N ARG A 794 -13.55 16.00 2.76
CA ARG A 794 -13.10 15.02 3.76
C ARG A 794 -12.48 13.76 3.18
N SER A 795 -11.45 13.27 3.88
CA SER A 795 -11.02 11.88 3.83
C SER A 795 -11.92 11.01 4.72
N PHE A 796 -12.25 9.82 4.23
CA PHE A 796 -12.91 8.75 4.97
C PHE A 796 -12.39 7.42 4.42
N PHE A 797 -12.52 6.32 5.18
CA PHE A 797 -11.96 5.03 4.80
C PHE A 797 -12.94 3.89 5.06
N VAL A 798 -13.21 3.10 4.02
CA VAL A 798 -14.04 1.90 4.08
C VAL A 798 -13.25 0.75 3.48
N TYR A 799 -13.07 -0.32 4.26
CA TYR A 799 -12.41 -1.54 3.80
C TYR A 799 -13.24 -2.23 2.71
N THR A 800 -12.58 -2.99 1.83
CA THR A 800 -13.24 -3.73 0.74
C THR A 800 -14.33 -4.70 1.24
N VAL A 801 -14.17 -5.22 2.47
CA VAL A 801 -15.16 -6.08 3.13
C VAL A 801 -16.42 -5.33 3.56
N ASP A 802 -16.31 -4.06 3.93
CA ASP A 802 -17.41 -3.23 4.43
C ASP A 802 -18.23 -2.57 3.31
N ARG A 803 -17.81 -2.69 2.05
CA ARG A 803 -18.62 -2.27 0.90
C ARG A 803 -19.99 -2.97 0.85
N GLU A 804 -20.10 -4.22 1.36
CA GLU A 804 -21.42 -4.87 1.54
C GLU A 804 -22.18 -4.30 2.74
N THR A 805 -21.48 -3.95 3.83
CA THR A 805 -22.05 -3.28 5.01
C THR A 805 -22.65 -1.92 4.63
N VAL A 806 -21.95 -1.10 3.84
CA VAL A 806 -22.45 0.18 3.30
C VAL A 806 -23.72 0.00 2.48
N LEU A 807 -23.82 -1.04 1.62
CA LEU A 807 -25.03 -1.31 0.84
C LEU A 807 -26.19 -1.88 1.68
N LYS A 808 -25.91 -2.47 2.85
CA LYS A 808 -26.92 -2.81 3.86
C LYS A 808 -27.41 -1.55 4.59
N ILE A 809 -26.49 -0.64 4.93
CA ILE A 809 -26.81 0.68 5.50
C ILE A 809 -27.69 1.49 4.52
N GLU A 810 -27.31 1.64 3.25
CA GLU A 810 -28.12 2.36 2.24
C GLU A 810 -29.57 1.85 2.20
N ARG A 811 -29.74 0.53 2.14
CA ARG A 811 -31.08 -0.09 2.15
C ARG A 811 -31.85 0.26 3.41
N ARG A 812 -31.20 0.16 4.58
CA ARG A 812 -31.85 0.42 5.87
C ARG A 812 -32.16 1.89 6.08
N VAL A 813 -31.35 2.81 5.55
CA VAL A 813 -31.66 4.25 5.49
C VAL A 813 -32.92 4.48 4.65
N LYS A 814 -33.02 3.88 3.44
CA LYS A 814 -34.24 4.01 2.62
C LYS A 814 -35.48 3.47 3.34
N GLU A 815 -35.40 2.29 3.97
CA GLU A 815 -36.52 1.71 4.75
C GLU A 815 -36.99 2.64 5.90
N VAL A 816 -36.07 3.39 6.52
CA VAL A 816 -36.41 4.35 7.59
C VAL A 816 -37.05 5.62 7.01
N LEU A 817 -36.50 6.16 5.92
CA LEU A 817 -37.05 7.35 5.24
C LEU A 817 -38.41 7.08 4.58
N GLU A 818 -38.61 5.90 3.98
CA GLU A 818 -39.91 5.47 3.42
C GLU A 818 -40.99 5.42 4.51
N ARG A 819 -40.66 4.90 5.69
CA ARG A 819 -41.58 4.88 6.85
C ARG A 819 -41.84 6.28 7.39
N GLU A 820 -40.81 7.13 7.47
CA GLU A 820 -40.96 8.52 7.90
C GLU A 820 -41.87 9.31 6.94
N ASP A 821 -41.66 9.17 5.63
CA ASP A 821 -42.50 9.83 4.60
C ASP A 821 -43.95 9.33 4.64
N GLU A 822 -44.16 8.05 4.97
CA GLU A 822 -45.48 7.46 5.18
C GLU A 822 -46.18 8.04 6.42
N GLU A 823 -45.50 8.05 7.57
CA GLU A 823 -46.01 8.60 8.83
C GLU A 823 -46.30 10.11 8.71
N GLN A 824 -45.40 10.88 8.08
CA GLN A 824 -45.62 12.30 7.78
C GLN A 824 -46.81 12.51 6.82
N ARG A 825 -47.06 11.62 5.85
CA ARG A 825 -48.18 11.75 4.91
C ARG A 825 -49.51 11.40 5.57
N GLN A 826 -49.56 10.35 6.39
CA GLN A 826 -50.73 10.02 7.19
C GLN A 826 -51.09 11.17 8.14
N ALA A 827 -50.10 11.81 8.76
CA ALA A 827 -50.32 13.02 9.57
C ALA A 827 -50.84 14.21 8.74
N ARG A 828 -50.30 14.46 7.53
CA ARG A 828 -50.82 15.50 6.62
C ARG A 828 -52.27 15.23 6.20
N ARG A 829 -52.57 14.01 5.75
CA ARG A 829 -53.91 13.58 5.36
C ARG A 829 -54.91 13.73 6.51
N TRP A 830 -54.56 13.30 7.72
CA TRP A 830 -55.42 13.48 8.90
C TRP A 830 -55.72 14.96 9.18
N VAL A 831 -54.72 15.85 9.15
CA VAL A 831 -54.93 17.31 9.30
C VAL A 831 -55.79 17.86 8.16
N ALA A 832 -55.63 17.37 6.93
CA ALA A 832 -56.43 17.77 5.78
C ALA A 832 -57.90 17.32 5.90
N GLU A 833 -58.15 16.08 6.32
CA GLU A 833 -59.49 15.53 6.59
C GLU A 833 -60.19 16.32 7.72
N GLN A 834 -59.52 16.61 8.83
CA GLN A 834 -60.08 17.45 9.90
C GLN A 834 -60.42 18.88 9.42
N ARG A 835 -59.58 19.46 8.55
CA ARG A 835 -59.88 20.78 7.93
C ARG A 835 -61.02 20.69 6.91
N ALA A 836 -61.16 19.59 6.16
CA ALA A 836 -62.24 19.37 5.20
C ALA A 836 -63.60 19.20 5.90
N VAL A 837 -63.67 18.41 6.98
CA VAL A 837 -64.83 18.32 7.87
C VAL A 837 -65.24 19.72 8.35
N ALA A 838 -64.27 20.52 8.78
CA ALA A 838 -64.50 21.87 9.28
C ALA A 838 -64.97 22.87 8.20
N ALA A 839 -64.42 22.78 6.99
CA ALA A 839 -64.76 23.64 5.85
C ALA A 839 -66.14 23.33 5.26
N LEU A 840 -66.54 22.05 5.24
CA LEU A 840 -67.83 21.59 4.73
C LEU A 840 -68.98 21.70 5.75
N GLY A 841 -68.70 22.05 7.01
CA GLY A 841 -69.70 22.20 8.06
C GLY A 841 -70.30 20.88 8.55
N LEU A 842 -69.53 19.79 8.48
CA LEU A 842 -69.99 18.41 8.74
C LEU A 842 -69.75 17.93 10.18
N GLN A 843 -69.49 18.83 11.13
CA GLN A 843 -69.16 18.50 12.52
C GLN A 843 -70.20 17.59 13.20
N ASP A 844 -71.50 17.76 12.91
CA ASP A 844 -72.58 16.95 13.50
C ASP A 844 -72.66 15.50 12.96
N VAL A 845 -71.96 15.17 11.87
CA VAL A 845 -72.04 13.84 11.24
C VAL A 845 -71.19 12.81 11.99
N LEU A 846 -69.93 13.15 12.30
CA LEU A 846 -68.99 12.24 12.99
C LEU A 846 -69.41 11.89 14.43
N VAL A 847 -70.26 12.70 15.05
CA VAL A 847 -70.81 12.44 16.39
C VAL A 847 -71.74 11.22 16.42
N ARG A 848 -72.26 10.77 15.27
CA ARG A 848 -73.26 9.69 15.20
C ARG A 848 -72.70 8.27 15.17
N GLU A 849 -71.41 8.07 14.93
CA GLU A 849 -70.77 6.74 14.95
C GLU A 849 -70.09 6.42 16.30
N GLY A 850 -69.86 7.43 17.16
CA GLY A 850 -69.22 7.25 18.47
C GLY A 850 -70.15 6.87 19.63
N ALA A 851 -71.32 6.28 19.36
CA ALA A 851 -72.46 6.26 20.28
C ALA A 851 -72.87 4.87 20.85
N GLU A 852 -71.96 3.89 20.90
CA GLU A 852 -72.08 2.72 21.79
C GLU A 852 -70.74 2.46 22.52
N GLY A 853 -70.60 3.01 23.73
CA GLY A 853 -69.39 2.85 24.54
C GLY A 853 -69.22 3.90 25.63
N ASP A 854 -70.06 3.84 26.68
CA ASP A 854 -69.86 4.65 27.89
C ASP A 854 -68.56 4.24 28.62
N ASP A 855 -67.60 5.16 28.76
CA ASP A 855 -67.02 5.47 30.08
C ASP A 855 -66.37 6.87 30.11
N GLU A 856 -66.35 7.50 31.28
CA GLU A 856 -66.21 8.95 31.44
C GLU A 856 -64.76 9.41 31.69
N HIS A 857 -64.07 10.02 30.71
CA HIS A 857 -62.87 10.84 30.98
C HIS A 857 -62.66 12.05 30.04
N THR A 858 -61.99 13.08 30.57
CA THR A 858 -62.03 14.46 30.04
C THR A 858 -60.98 14.73 28.96
N VAL A 859 -61.41 15.33 27.83
CA VAL A 859 -60.51 15.81 26.77
C VAL A 859 -59.57 16.88 27.31
N THR A 860 -58.27 16.56 27.34
CA THR A 860 -57.17 17.51 27.59
C THR A 860 -56.33 17.58 26.31
N ILE A 861 -55.85 18.76 25.94
CA ILE A 861 -55.08 18.99 24.71
C ILE A 861 -53.58 18.75 24.97
N PRO A 862 -52.93 17.78 24.27
CA PRO A 862 -51.49 17.80 24.02
C PRO A 862 -51.21 18.50 22.67
N GLY A 863 -50.22 19.39 22.52
CA GLY A 863 -49.20 19.79 23.49
C GLY A 863 -48.08 18.76 23.60
N GLU A 864 -46.92 19.10 23.03
CA GLU A 864 -45.65 18.38 23.11
C GLU A 864 -45.61 16.98 22.47
N PHE A 865 -44.85 16.85 21.37
CA PHE A 865 -44.48 15.55 20.80
C PHE A 865 -43.29 14.96 21.59
N GLY A 866 -43.60 14.29 22.70
CA GLY A 866 -42.63 13.56 23.52
C GLY A 866 -42.91 12.05 23.57
N GLN A 867 -41.89 11.24 23.27
CA GLN A 867 -41.70 9.83 23.64
C GLN A 867 -42.93 8.89 23.74
N LEU A 868 -42.98 7.86 22.88
CA LEU A 868 -43.51 6.56 23.29
C LEU A 868 -42.64 5.41 22.75
N SER A 869 -42.28 4.50 23.66
CA SER A 869 -41.26 3.47 23.44
C SER A 869 -41.81 2.16 22.86
N SER A 870 -40.94 1.41 22.18
CA SER A 870 -41.26 0.10 21.60
C SER A 870 -41.37 -1.01 22.67
N ALA A 871 -42.57 -1.57 22.84
CA ALA A 871 -42.77 -2.81 23.61
C ALA A 871 -43.86 -3.67 22.96
N GLY A 872 -43.69 -5.01 22.94
CA GLY A 872 -44.77 -5.93 22.57
C GLY A 872 -44.50 -7.00 21.49
N MET A 873 -43.34 -7.67 21.48
CA MET A 873 -43.15 -8.89 20.66
C MET A 873 -43.93 -10.10 21.23
N GLY A 874 -45.26 -10.07 21.10
CA GLY A 874 -46.16 -11.16 21.49
C GLY A 874 -46.60 -12.02 20.29
N ARG A 875 -45.88 -13.10 19.99
CA ARG A 875 -46.38 -14.16 19.08
C ARG A 875 -47.18 -15.19 19.88
N SER A 876 -48.40 -15.48 19.46
CA SER A 876 -49.20 -16.64 19.90
C SER A 876 -50.22 -16.99 18.81
N ASP A 877 -50.63 -18.26 18.74
CA ASP A 877 -51.38 -18.82 17.61
C ASP A 877 -52.87 -18.48 17.60
N SER A 878 -53.37 -18.06 16.44
CA SER A 878 -54.62 -18.49 15.77
C SER A 878 -54.89 -17.57 14.59
N GLY A 879 -55.64 -17.95 13.55
CA GLY A 879 -56.18 -19.26 13.22
C GLY A 879 -56.86 -19.14 11.85
N PHE A 880 -56.49 -19.98 10.87
CA PHE A 880 -57.04 -19.88 9.52
C PHE A 880 -58.53 -20.30 9.52
N VAL A 881 -59.43 -19.32 9.44
CA VAL A 881 -60.87 -19.52 9.31
C VAL A 881 -61.33 -18.88 8.01
N ASP A 882 -61.58 -19.73 7.02
CA ASP A 882 -62.35 -19.39 5.83
C ASP A 882 -63.79 -19.04 6.24
N SER A 883 -64.39 -18.05 5.58
CA SER A 883 -65.77 -17.63 5.82
C SER A 883 -66.36 -17.05 4.54
N THR A 884 -67.15 -17.89 3.87
CA THR A 884 -67.92 -17.55 2.67
C THR A 884 -68.87 -16.38 2.94
N PRO A 885 -69.11 -15.49 1.95
CA PRO A 885 -70.05 -14.38 2.12
C PRO A 885 -71.47 -14.89 2.30
N ASP A 886 -72.09 -14.58 3.44
CA ASP A 886 -73.52 -14.80 3.65
C ASP A 886 -74.34 -13.66 3.02
N ASN A 887 -75.51 -13.99 2.49
CA ASN A 887 -76.19 -13.20 1.47
C ASN A 887 -77.53 -12.65 1.98
N SER A 888 -77.49 -11.50 2.63
CA SER A 888 -78.68 -10.76 3.06
C SER A 888 -78.70 -9.35 2.44
N HIS A 889 -79.83 -8.96 1.86
CA HIS A 889 -80.00 -7.70 1.14
C HIS A 889 -80.39 -6.54 2.07
N PRO A 890 -79.64 -5.41 2.08
CA PRO A 890 -80.16 -4.11 2.45
C PRO A 890 -81.05 -3.52 1.35
N ASN A 891 -81.84 -2.50 1.70
CA ASN A 891 -82.82 -1.87 0.82
C ASN A 891 -82.17 -0.79 -0.08
N PRO A 892 -82.30 -0.80 -1.41
CA PRO A 892 -81.49 0.03 -2.32
C PRO A 892 -82.02 1.48 -2.48
N ALA A 893 -82.35 2.14 -1.37
CA ALA A 893 -82.98 3.46 -1.36
C ALA A 893 -82.19 4.54 -0.59
N ASP A 894 -81.47 4.18 0.49
CA ASP A 894 -80.96 5.17 1.45
C ASP A 894 -79.51 5.66 1.18
N HIS A 895 -78.63 4.84 0.61
CA HIS A 895 -77.20 5.18 0.43
C HIS A 895 -76.87 6.26 -0.64
N VAL A 896 -77.83 6.68 -1.47
CA VAL A 896 -77.57 7.59 -2.62
C VAL A 896 -77.23 9.03 -2.20
N LEU A 897 -77.40 9.36 -0.91
CA LEU A 897 -77.00 10.64 -0.32
C LEU A 897 -75.59 10.61 0.30
N GLU A 898 -75.13 9.47 0.82
CA GLU A 898 -73.87 9.38 1.56
C GLU A 898 -72.65 9.49 0.65
N ASP A 899 -72.60 8.70 -0.44
CA ASP A 899 -71.51 8.65 -1.44
C ASP A 899 -71.06 10.05 -1.90
N LYS A 900 -72.01 10.97 -2.09
CA LYS A 900 -71.73 12.33 -2.60
C LYS A 900 -71.11 13.23 -1.54
N THR A 901 -71.47 13.05 -0.27
CA THR A 901 -70.84 13.77 0.85
C THR A 901 -69.44 13.24 1.12
N TYR A 902 -69.24 11.91 1.08
CA TYR A 902 -67.92 11.31 1.21
C TYR A 902 -66.99 11.72 0.05
N ALA A 903 -67.46 11.65 -1.20
CA ALA A 903 -66.65 12.10 -2.35
C ALA A 903 -66.34 13.61 -2.32
N ALA A 904 -67.25 14.44 -1.80
CA ALA A 904 -66.98 15.88 -1.62
C ALA A 904 -65.97 16.14 -0.49
N LEU A 905 -66.02 15.37 0.60
CA LEU A 905 -65.09 15.45 1.72
C LEU A 905 -63.69 14.95 1.34
N GLU A 906 -63.59 13.85 0.59
CA GLU A 906 -62.31 13.34 0.10
C GLU A 906 -61.67 14.30 -0.92
N ALA A 907 -62.45 14.91 -1.83
CA ALA A 907 -61.94 15.92 -2.75
C ALA A 907 -61.51 17.24 -2.07
N GLU A 908 -62.21 17.65 -1.00
CA GLU A 908 -61.81 18.81 -0.19
C GLU A 908 -60.54 18.50 0.63
N ALA A 909 -60.43 17.29 1.18
CA ALA A 909 -59.23 16.83 1.89
C ALA A 909 -58.03 16.72 0.94
N GLU A 910 -58.18 16.14 -0.27
CA GLU A 910 -57.12 16.07 -1.28
C GLU A 910 -56.61 17.47 -1.66
N ARG A 911 -57.52 18.45 -1.85
CA ARG A 911 -57.11 19.84 -2.11
C ARG A 911 -56.31 20.44 -0.95
N ILE A 912 -56.71 20.17 0.29
CA ILE A 912 -56.04 20.71 1.49
C ILE A 912 -54.71 19.99 1.75
N GLU A 913 -54.58 18.69 1.45
CA GLU A 913 -53.31 17.96 1.53
C GLU A 913 -52.30 18.50 0.51
N LEU A 914 -52.73 18.78 -0.73
CA LEU A 914 -51.90 19.43 -1.74
C LEU A 914 -51.51 20.88 -1.35
N GLU A 915 -52.40 21.61 -0.68
CA GLU A 915 -52.08 22.95 -0.15
C GLU A 915 -51.04 22.89 0.97
N LEU A 916 -51.18 21.94 1.91
CA LEU A 916 -50.23 21.67 2.99
C LEU A 916 -48.89 21.18 2.46
N GLU A 917 -48.87 20.36 1.40
CA GLU A 917 -47.62 19.91 0.77
C GLU A 917 -46.90 21.04 0.02
N GLY A 918 -47.66 21.93 -0.65
CA GLY A 918 -47.14 23.16 -1.24
C GLY A 918 -46.52 24.10 -0.19
N GLN A 919 -47.20 24.29 0.95
CA GLN A 919 -46.68 25.06 2.11
C GLN A 919 -45.46 24.38 2.76
N SER A 920 -45.39 23.05 2.75
CA SER A 920 -44.29 22.25 3.31
C SER A 920 -43.00 22.24 2.47
N GLY A 921 -42.94 22.95 1.35
CA GLY A 921 -41.72 23.10 0.54
C GLY A 921 -41.42 21.89 -0.35
N ALA A 922 -42.20 21.73 -1.42
CA ALA A 922 -42.10 20.62 -2.39
C ALA A 922 -40.71 20.40 -3.05
N LEU A 923 -39.77 21.34 -2.91
CA LEU A 923 -38.39 21.21 -3.40
C LEU A 923 -37.48 20.30 -2.56
N LEU A 924 -37.89 19.91 -1.34
CA LEU A 924 -37.02 19.19 -0.39
C LEU A 924 -37.29 17.67 -0.28
N ARG A 925 -38.51 17.19 -0.54
CA ARG A 925 -38.84 15.75 -0.48
C ARG A 925 -38.49 15.00 -1.77
N ARG A 926 -37.20 14.91 -2.11
CA ARG A 926 -36.70 13.97 -3.13
C ARG A 926 -36.67 12.56 -2.54
N GLU A 927 -37.25 11.58 -3.25
CA GLU A 927 -37.16 10.16 -2.87
C GLU A 927 -35.68 9.72 -2.87
N MET A 928 -35.23 9.04 -1.81
CA MET A 928 -33.87 8.52 -1.75
C MET A 928 -33.64 7.45 -2.81
N ARG A 929 -32.89 7.79 -3.85
CA ARG A 929 -32.50 6.82 -4.89
C ARG A 929 -31.57 5.77 -4.31
N ARG A 930 -31.72 4.50 -4.71
CA ARG A 930 -30.71 3.45 -4.44
C ARG A 930 -29.60 3.47 -5.49
N ALA A 931 -28.40 3.08 -5.07
CA ALA A 931 -27.29 2.80 -5.97
C ALA A 931 -27.68 1.71 -6.99
N SER A 932 -27.35 1.89 -8.27
CA SER A 932 -27.55 0.89 -9.32
C SER A 932 -26.29 0.67 -10.16
N PRO A 933 -26.00 -0.57 -10.59
CA PRO A 933 -24.86 -0.85 -11.47
C PRO A 933 -24.90 -0.15 -12.84
N GLU A 934 -26.05 0.41 -13.25
CA GLU A 934 -26.23 1.02 -14.57
C GLU A 934 -25.75 2.48 -14.63
N THR A 935 -25.99 3.28 -13.58
CA THR A 935 -25.45 4.65 -13.50
C THR A 935 -24.17 4.70 -12.66
N ASP A 936 -24.11 3.90 -11.60
CA ASP A 936 -23.06 3.97 -10.58
C ASP A 936 -22.01 2.89 -10.83
N ALA A 937 -21.80 2.59 -12.12
CA ALA A 937 -20.87 1.58 -12.63
C ALA A 937 -19.42 1.79 -12.14
N TRP A 938 -19.07 3.02 -11.76
CA TRP A 938 -17.80 3.34 -11.12
C TRP A 938 -17.67 2.72 -9.72
N PHE A 939 -18.76 2.71 -8.94
CA PHE A 939 -18.82 2.17 -7.57
C PHE A 939 -19.06 0.66 -7.59
N PHE A 940 -19.90 0.18 -8.52
CA PHE A 940 -20.18 -1.25 -8.65
C PHE A 940 -19.04 -2.05 -9.30
N GLY A 941 -18.18 -1.40 -10.09
CA GLY A 941 -17.09 -2.04 -10.83
C GLY A 941 -16.11 -2.87 -9.96
N PRO A 942 -15.41 -3.85 -10.57
CA PRO A 942 -14.42 -4.68 -9.87
C PRO A 942 -13.15 -3.91 -9.50
N THR A 943 -12.94 -2.73 -10.08
CA THR A 943 -11.82 -1.81 -9.82
C THR A 943 -12.10 -0.82 -8.67
N PHE A 944 -13.25 -0.90 -7.99
CA PHE A 944 -13.55 -0.08 -6.82
C PHE A 944 -13.45 -0.89 -5.52
N GLU A 945 -12.33 -0.74 -4.83
CA GLU A 945 -11.95 -1.52 -3.63
C GLU A 945 -12.57 -1.00 -2.33
N GLY A 946 -13.50 -0.03 -2.39
CA GLY A 946 -14.18 0.56 -1.23
C GLY A 946 -13.70 1.96 -0.86
N HIS A 947 -12.61 2.46 -1.45
CA HIS A 947 -12.06 3.80 -1.19
C HIS A 947 -11.54 4.48 -2.47
N PHE A 948 -11.48 5.81 -2.45
CA PHE A 948 -10.89 6.65 -3.50
C PHE A 948 -9.35 6.64 -3.48
N PRO A 949 -8.67 7.21 -4.50
CA PRO A 949 -7.27 7.61 -4.40
C PRO A 949 -7.08 8.72 -3.36
N SER A 950 -5.96 8.69 -2.65
CA SER A 950 -5.60 9.62 -1.57
C SER A 950 -5.39 11.03 -2.09
N ARG A 951 -6.13 12.03 -1.57
CA ARG A 951 -5.96 13.44 -1.95
C ARG A 951 -4.79 14.06 -1.20
N ILE A 952 -3.65 14.23 -1.89
CA ILE A 952 -2.41 14.75 -1.30
C ILE A 952 -2.40 16.28 -1.29
N LEU A 953 -2.78 16.90 -2.40
CA LEU A 953 -3.08 18.33 -2.53
C LEU A 953 -4.46 18.48 -3.19
N PRO A 954 -5.12 19.67 -3.18
CA PRO A 954 -6.43 19.84 -3.81
C PRO A 954 -6.50 19.42 -5.29
N TYR A 955 -5.36 19.50 -6.00
CA TYR A 955 -5.20 19.06 -7.38
C TYR A 955 -4.43 17.73 -7.55
N LEU A 956 -3.81 17.16 -6.51
CA LEU A 956 -2.89 16.01 -6.64
C LEU A 956 -3.36 14.80 -5.83
N TYR A 957 -3.59 13.68 -6.51
CA TYR A 957 -4.06 12.43 -5.93
C TYR A 957 -3.03 11.30 -6.10
N LEU A 958 -2.95 10.39 -5.13
CA LEU A 958 -2.07 9.22 -5.12
C LEU A 958 -2.91 7.93 -5.09
N GLY A 959 -2.70 7.03 -6.06
CA GLY A 959 -3.53 5.83 -6.22
C GLY A 959 -2.78 4.56 -6.62
N ASN A 960 -3.56 3.51 -6.82
CA ASN A 960 -3.14 2.22 -7.34
C ASN A 960 -3.62 2.02 -8.80
N VAL A 961 -3.32 0.88 -9.41
CA VAL A 961 -3.71 0.60 -10.82
C VAL A 961 -5.23 0.43 -10.98
N ASN A 962 -5.94 0.00 -9.94
CA ASN A 962 -7.39 -0.15 -9.96
C ASN A 962 -8.09 1.21 -9.99
N HIS A 963 -7.60 2.19 -9.20
CA HIS A 963 -8.05 3.59 -9.26
C HIS A 963 -7.91 4.18 -10.66
N ALA A 964 -6.75 4.03 -11.30
CA ALA A 964 -6.49 4.55 -12.64
C ALA A 964 -7.28 3.83 -13.74
N SER A 965 -7.56 2.54 -13.56
CA SER A 965 -8.38 1.74 -14.49
C SER A 965 -9.88 2.12 -14.43
N ASN A 966 -10.34 2.71 -13.32
CA ASN A 966 -11.73 3.10 -13.10
C ASN A 966 -12.02 4.52 -13.64
N ALA A 967 -11.94 4.70 -14.96
CA ALA A 967 -12.09 5.99 -15.63
C ALA A 967 -13.42 6.72 -15.33
N LEU A 968 -14.51 6.00 -15.03
CA LEU A 968 -15.76 6.62 -14.57
C LEU A 968 -15.63 7.22 -13.16
N MET A 969 -14.88 6.59 -12.26
CA MET A 969 -14.54 7.16 -10.95
C MET A 969 -13.61 8.37 -11.11
N LEU A 970 -12.64 8.32 -12.04
CA LEU A 970 -11.79 9.48 -12.33
C LEU A 970 -12.61 10.69 -12.79
N LYS A 971 -13.57 10.48 -13.71
CA LYS A 971 -14.52 11.51 -14.13
C LYS A 971 -15.38 12.04 -12.98
N ALA A 972 -15.93 11.15 -12.13
CA ALA A 972 -16.69 11.55 -10.96
C ALA A 972 -15.86 12.40 -9.98
N LEU A 973 -14.56 12.11 -9.85
CA LEU A 973 -13.62 12.87 -9.02
C LEU A 973 -13.16 14.22 -9.64
N GLY A 974 -13.50 14.47 -10.91
CA GLY A 974 -12.97 15.59 -11.70
C GLY A 974 -11.48 15.44 -12.06
N ILE A 975 -10.96 14.21 -12.10
CA ILE A 975 -9.58 13.91 -12.49
C ILE A 975 -9.45 13.97 -14.01
N THR A 976 -8.51 14.79 -14.47
CA THR A 976 -8.31 15.18 -15.87
C THR A 976 -6.97 14.69 -16.43
N HIS A 977 -6.03 14.35 -15.55
CA HIS A 977 -4.68 13.91 -15.90
C HIS A 977 -4.29 12.68 -15.07
N VAL A 978 -3.54 11.75 -15.67
CA VAL A 978 -3.04 10.54 -15.00
C VAL A 978 -1.55 10.35 -15.31
N VAL A 979 -0.76 10.00 -14.30
CA VAL A 979 0.65 9.60 -14.42
C VAL A 979 0.75 8.12 -14.05
N SER A 980 1.03 7.26 -15.03
CA SER A 980 1.21 5.82 -14.87
C SER A 980 2.70 5.48 -14.75
N LEU A 981 3.12 4.94 -13.61
CA LEU A 981 4.54 4.64 -13.33
C LEU A 981 4.82 3.14 -13.33
N GLY A 982 5.30 2.65 -14.48
CA GLY A 982 5.73 1.25 -14.68
C GLY A 982 4.62 0.20 -14.59
N GLU A 983 3.35 0.62 -14.53
CA GLU A 983 2.16 -0.21 -14.78
C GLU A 983 1.18 0.68 -15.57
N SER A 984 1.07 0.45 -16.89
CA SER A 984 0.20 1.25 -17.75
C SER A 984 -1.27 0.89 -17.50
N ALA A 985 -2.12 1.88 -17.20
CA ALA A 985 -3.58 1.68 -17.15
C ALA A 985 -4.26 1.84 -18.53
N LEU A 986 -3.49 2.10 -19.60
CA LEU A 986 -3.98 2.23 -20.98
C LEU A 986 -4.21 0.84 -21.63
N HIS A 987 -5.13 0.08 -21.07
CA HIS A 987 -5.55 -1.21 -21.63
C HIS A 987 -6.81 -1.06 -22.49
N PRO A 988 -6.81 -1.53 -23.76
CA PRO A 988 -8.01 -1.50 -24.60
C PRO A 988 -9.13 -2.33 -23.96
N PRO A 989 -10.39 -1.87 -24.00
CA PRO A 989 -11.50 -2.64 -23.46
C PRO A 989 -11.62 -3.98 -24.21
N PRO A 990 -11.95 -5.09 -23.51
CA PRO A 990 -12.10 -6.39 -24.15
C PRO A 990 -13.20 -6.35 -25.22
N LYS A 991 -12.97 -7.05 -26.35
CA LYS A 991 -13.89 -7.08 -27.50
C LYS A 991 -15.21 -7.78 -27.15
N SER A 992 -16.13 -7.05 -26.55
CA SER A 992 -17.46 -7.55 -26.18
C SER A 992 -18.29 -7.90 -27.42
N LEU A 993 -18.96 -9.06 -27.37
CA LEU A 993 -19.90 -9.51 -28.41
C LEU A 993 -21.25 -8.74 -28.41
N THR A 994 -21.43 -7.75 -27.53
CA THR A 994 -22.63 -6.89 -27.46
C THR A 994 -22.91 -6.07 -28.74
N GLY A 995 -21.96 -6.02 -29.69
CA GLY A 995 -22.24 -5.49 -31.03
C GLY A 995 -23.40 -6.20 -31.76
N LEU A 996 -23.67 -7.48 -31.45
CA LEU A 996 -24.81 -8.22 -32.03
C LEU A 996 -26.15 -7.96 -31.33
N THR A 997 -26.16 -7.65 -30.04
CA THR A 997 -27.42 -7.34 -29.32
C THR A 997 -27.91 -5.92 -29.59
N SER A 998 -27.00 -4.98 -29.91
CA SER A 998 -27.37 -3.60 -30.29
C SER A 998 -28.20 -3.51 -31.58
N LEU A 999 -28.21 -4.55 -32.43
CA LEU A 999 -29.01 -4.60 -33.65
C LEU A 999 -30.51 -4.86 -33.40
N PHE A 1000 -30.89 -5.26 -32.18
CA PHE A 1000 -32.27 -5.65 -31.83
C PHE A 1000 -32.97 -4.73 -30.81
N ARG A 1001 -32.30 -3.68 -30.32
CA ARG A 1001 -32.92 -2.67 -29.43
C ARG A 1001 -32.77 -1.28 -30.04
N GLY A 1002 -33.76 -0.88 -30.84
CA GLY A 1002 -33.87 0.50 -31.32
C GLY A 1002 -34.35 1.44 -30.19
N GLY A 1003 -33.53 2.42 -29.82
CA GLY A 1003 -33.90 3.46 -28.86
C GLY A 1003 -32.70 4.07 -28.13
N SER A 1004 -32.66 5.41 -28.07
CA SER A 1004 -31.59 6.26 -27.51
C SER A 1004 -30.24 6.22 -28.26
N SER A 1005 -29.55 7.37 -28.30
CA SER A 1005 -28.38 7.63 -29.13
C SER A 1005 -27.15 8.06 -28.30
N THR A 1006 -26.87 7.31 -27.24
CA THR A 1006 -25.68 7.48 -26.40
C THR A 1006 -24.94 6.14 -26.31
N PRO A 1007 -23.66 6.04 -26.69
CA PRO A 1007 -22.89 4.82 -26.45
C PRO A 1007 -22.81 4.57 -24.92
N PRO A 1008 -22.91 3.32 -24.46
CA PRO A 1008 -22.81 3.01 -23.04
C PRO A 1008 -21.42 3.43 -22.52
N ALA A 1009 -21.38 4.09 -21.37
CA ALA A 1009 -20.16 4.70 -20.83
C ALA A 1009 -19.10 3.64 -20.52
N THR A 1010 -18.10 3.51 -21.40
CA THR A 1010 -17.05 2.49 -21.28
C THR A 1010 -16.07 2.85 -20.18
N ASN A 1011 -16.11 2.12 -19.06
CA ASN A 1011 -15.17 2.30 -17.94
C ASN A 1011 -13.76 1.80 -18.32
N SER A 1012 -13.01 2.60 -19.09
CA SER A 1012 -11.69 2.28 -19.61
C SER A 1012 -10.90 3.55 -19.91
N LEU A 1013 -9.77 3.74 -19.23
CA LEU A 1013 -8.89 4.91 -19.40
C LEU A 1013 -8.37 5.04 -20.84
N TRP A 1014 -8.12 3.91 -21.51
CA TRP A 1014 -7.70 3.83 -22.92
C TRP A 1014 -8.71 4.46 -23.89
N VAL A 1015 -10.00 4.47 -23.55
CA VAL A 1015 -11.03 5.16 -24.36
C VAL A 1015 -11.02 6.65 -24.05
N GLU A 1016 -10.98 7.03 -22.77
CA GLU A 1016 -11.04 8.43 -22.35
C GLU A 1016 -9.81 9.24 -22.77
N GLU A 1017 -8.63 8.61 -22.83
CA GLU A 1017 -7.41 9.18 -23.41
C GLU A 1017 -7.58 9.48 -24.90
N ARG A 1018 -8.12 8.54 -25.69
CA ARG A 1018 -8.40 8.73 -27.13
C ARG A 1018 -9.50 9.76 -27.43
N LEU A 1019 -10.40 9.97 -26.48
CA LEU A 1019 -11.42 11.02 -26.57
C LEU A 1019 -10.90 12.40 -26.13
N GLY A 1020 -9.67 12.49 -25.59
CA GLY A 1020 -9.12 13.72 -25.03
C GLY A 1020 -9.74 14.15 -23.70
N ASN A 1021 -10.53 13.28 -23.05
CA ASN A 1021 -11.21 13.58 -21.80
C ASN A 1021 -10.29 13.45 -20.58
N ILE A 1022 -9.25 12.60 -20.66
CA ILE A 1022 -8.24 12.41 -19.61
C ILE A 1022 -6.87 12.28 -20.28
N ALA A 1023 -5.95 13.22 -20.02
CA ALA A 1023 -4.57 13.14 -20.52
C ALA A 1023 -3.75 12.14 -19.69
N VAL A 1024 -2.88 11.34 -20.34
CA VAL A 1024 -2.13 10.27 -19.63
C VAL A 1024 -0.64 10.30 -20.00
N LEU A 1025 0.21 10.46 -18.99
CA LEU A 1025 1.65 10.24 -19.07
C LEU A 1025 1.96 8.79 -18.67
N ASP A 1026 2.29 7.94 -19.66
CA ASP A 1026 2.49 6.50 -19.48
C ASP A 1026 3.99 6.13 -19.43
N MET A 1027 4.59 6.30 -18.26
CA MET A 1027 6.03 6.17 -18.00
C MET A 1027 6.43 4.70 -17.89
N LYS A 1028 7.11 4.23 -18.94
CA LYS A 1028 7.59 2.85 -19.07
C LYS A 1028 9.04 2.73 -18.64
N ASN A 1029 9.46 1.52 -18.27
CA ASN A 1029 10.81 1.18 -17.79
C ASN A 1029 11.14 1.79 -16.41
N VAL A 1030 10.22 1.63 -15.44
CA VAL A 1030 10.51 1.77 -14.01
C VAL A 1030 9.89 0.59 -13.25
N ALA A 1031 10.72 -0.41 -12.94
CA ALA A 1031 10.38 -1.50 -12.05
C ALA A 1031 10.35 -1.05 -10.56
N ASP A 1032 9.84 -1.90 -9.67
CA ASP A 1032 9.98 -1.73 -8.21
C ASP A 1032 10.83 -2.87 -7.63
N ASP A 1033 11.87 -3.25 -8.38
CA ASP A 1033 12.87 -4.27 -8.05
C ASP A 1033 14.13 -3.69 -7.39
N GLY A 1034 14.21 -2.35 -7.26
CA GLY A 1034 15.37 -1.67 -6.73
C GLY A 1034 16.63 -1.81 -7.59
N ILE A 1035 16.52 -2.21 -8.86
CA ILE A 1035 17.61 -2.12 -9.83
C ILE A 1035 17.43 -0.84 -10.65
N ASP A 1036 16.21 -0.54 -11.08
CA ASP A 1036 15.86 0.72 -11.73
C ASP A 1036 15.94 1.91 -10.75
N SER A 1037 16.33 3.10 -11.26
CA SER A 1037 16.27 4.37 -10.52
C SER A 1037 15.07 5.20 -10.93
N ILE A 1038 14.43 5.87 -9.97
CA ILE A 1038 13.30 6.78 -10.21
C ILE A 1038 13.75 8.16 -10.72
N ARG A 1039 15.03 8.55 -10.52
CA ARG A 1039 15.52 9.92 -10.79
C ARG A 1039 15.21 10.42 -12.22
N PRO A 1040 15.37 9.61 -13.30
CA PRO A 1040 15.05 10.08 -14.67
C PRO A 1040 13.58 10.41 -14.88
N CYS A 1041 12.66 9.81 -14.11
CA CYS A 1041 11.23 10.02 -14.23
C CYS A 1041 10.70 11.15 -13.33
N ILE A 1042 11.53 11.72 -12.45
CA ILE A 1042 11.13 12.86 -11.61
C ILE A 1042 10.84 14.08 -12.51
N ASP A 1043 11.81 14.54 -13.30
CA ASP A 1043 11.67 15.81 -14.03
C ASP A 1043 10.51 15.80 -15.05
N GLU A 1044 10.34 14.70 -15.79
CA GLU A 1044 9.24 14.52 -16.75
C GLU A 1044 7.86 14.49 -16.07
N ALA A 1045 7.74 13.78 -14.94
CA ALA A 1045 6.49 13.74 -14.18
C ALA A 1045 6.16 15.10 -13.54
N LEU A 1046 7.15 15.81 -12.97
CA LEU A 1046 6.96 17.14 -12.39
C LEU A 1046 6.56 18.18 -13.44
N ALA A 1047 7.15 18.13 -14.64
CA ALA A 1047 6.75 18.99 -15.75
C ALA A 1047 5.28 18.77 -16.15
N PHE A 1048 4.85 17.50 -16.27
CA PHE A 1048 3.46 17.14 -16.59
C PHE A 1048 2.48 17.53 -15.47
N ILE A 1049 2.82 17.30 -14.19
CA ILE A 1049 1.97 17.70 -13.05
C ILE A 1049 1.85 19.23 -12.99
N SER A 1050 2.94 19.97 -13.22
CA SER A 1050 2.93 21.44 -13.28
C SER A 1050 2.03 21.94 -14.41
N GLN A 1051 2.23 21.44 -15.63
CA GLN A 1051 1.43 21.80 -16.80
C GLN A 1051 -0.06 21.49 -16.61
N ALA A 1052 -0.39 20.38 -15.94
CA ALA A 1052 -1.76 20.00 -15.63
C ALA A 1052 -2.41 20.91 -14.58
N ARG A 1053 -1.68 21.23 -13.49
CA ARG A 1053 -2.11 22.17 -12.45
C ARG A 1053 -2.36 23.56 -13.02
N ASP A 1054 -1.48 24.04 -13.89
CA ASP A 1054 -1.56 25.39 -14.47
C ASP A 1054 -2.74 25.52 -15.47
N GLN A 1055 -3.32 24.41 -15.91
CA GLN A 1055 -4.59 24.33 -16.63
C GLN A 1055 -5.82 24.21 -15.69
N GLY A 1056 -5.63 24.21 -14.37
CA GLY A 1056 -6.69 23.95 -13.38
C GLY A 1056 -7.08 22.47 -13.24
N GLY A 1057 -6.31 21.55 -13.84
CA GLY A 1057 -6.62 20.12 -13.85
C GLY A 1057 -6.25 19.40 -12.55
N LYS A 1058 -7.09 18.45 -12.12
CA LYS A 1058 -6.73 17.47 -11.08
C LYS A 1058 -5.98 16.27 -11.70
N ILE A 1059 -4.91 15.82 -11.03
CA ILE A 1059 -3.97 14.78 -11.48
C ILE A 1059 -3.99 13.57 -10.54
N LEU A 1060 -4.01 12.35 -11.09
CA LEU A 1060 -3.75 11.11 -10.36
C LEU A 1060 -2.37 10.54 -10.70
N VAL A 1061 -1.50 10.36 -9.70
CA VAL A 1061 -0.24 9.64 -9.83
C VAL A 1061 -0.40 8.23 -9.29
N HIS A 1062 -0.10 7.20 -10.09
CA HIS A 1062 -0.26 5.80 -9.68
C HIS A 1062 0.87 4.88 -10.15
N CYS A 1063 0.99 3.75 -9.46
CA CYS A 1063 1.70 2.56 -9.93
C CYS A 1063 0.82 1.35 -9.59
N LYS A 1064 1.41 0.17 -9.33
CA LYS A 1064 0.66 -1.06 -9.01
C LYS A 1064 -0.23 -0.89 -7.78
N VAL A 1065 0.37 -0.51 -6.65
CA VAL A 1065 -0.26 -0.43 -5.32
C VAL A 1065 -0.29 1.01 -4.77
N GLY A 1066 0.54 1.90 -5.32
CA GLY A 1066 0.70 3.27 -4.80
C GLY A 1066 1.56 3.37 -3.53
N VAL A 1067 2.47 2.42 -3.32
CA VAL A 1067 3.34 2.31 -2.12
C VAL A 1067 4.75 2.88 -2.36
N SER A 1068 5.29 2.72 -3.57
CA SER A 1068 6.71 2.97 -3.89
C SER A 1068 6.88 3.97 -5.03
N ARG A 1069 6.89 3.50 -6.30
CA ARG A 1069 7.09 4.33 -7.52
C ARG A 1069 6.31 5.66 -7.52
N SER A 1070 4.97 5.62 -7.40
CA SER A 1070 4.15 6.83 -7.42
C SER A 1070 4.21 7.67 -6.16
N ALA A 1071 4.42 7.05 -4.99
CA ALA A 1071 4.65 7.81 -3.76
C ALA A 1071 5.96 8.61 -3.87
N SER A 1072 6.98 8.07 -4.54
CA SER A 1072 8.26 8.76 -4.77
C SER A 1072 8.10 10.02 -5.62
N ILE A 1073 7.33 9.94 -6.73
CA ILE A 1073 7.01 11.11 -7.57
C ILE A 1073 6.19 12.16 -6.80
N VAL A 1074 5.23 11.74 -5.96
CA VAL A 1074 4.47 12.66 -5.11
C VAL A 1074 5.34 13.34 -4.05
N ILE A 1075 6.28 12.62 -3.43
CA ILE A 1075 7.25 13.18 -2.48
C ILE A 1075 8.15 14.20 -3.20
N ALA A 1076 8.68 13.87 -4.39
CA ALA A 1076 9.46 14.81 -5.20
C ALA A 1076 8.66 16.08 -5.56
N HIS A 1077 7.36 15.95 -5.84
CA HIS A 1077 6.48 17.09 -6.11
C HIS A 1077 6.31 18.01 -4.89
N LEU A 1078 6.12 17.44 -3.70
CA LEU A 1078 6.08 18.22 -2.46
C LEU A 1078 7.42 18.90 -2.14
N MET A 1079 8.55 18.32 -2.55
CA MET A 1079 9.87 18.92 -2.37
C MET A 1079 10.13 20.06 -3.36
N HIS A 1080 9.77 19.88 -4.63
CA HIS A 1080 10.00 20.87 -5.70
C HIS A 1080 8.98 22.04 -5.64
N ASP A 1081 7.69 21.74 -5.72
CA ASP A 1081 6.63 22.74 -5.91
C ASP A 1081 6.10 23.33 -4.61
N VAL A 1082 6.05 22.54 -3.53
CA VAL A 1082 5.68 23.06 -2.21
C VAL A 1082 6.92 23.55 -1.47
N GLY A 1083 8.11 22.97 -1.68
CA GLY A 1083 9.32 23.38 -0.98
C GLY A 1083 9.48 22.78 0.41
N LEU A 1084 9.00 21.55 0.61
CA LEU A 1084 9.26 20.76 1.83
C LEU A 1084 10.62 20.06 1.78
N ASP A 1085 11.22 19.79 2.94
CA ASP A 1085 12.32 18.81 3.05
C ASP A 1085 11.80 17.38 2.84
N LEU A 1086 12.70 16.42 2.58
CA LEU A 1086 12.33 15.02 2.30
C LEU A 1086 11.62 14.35 3.50
N GLY A 1087 11.98 14.69 4.74
CA GLY A 1087 11.32 14.16 5.93
C GLY A 1087 9.86 14.60 6.00
N SER A 1088 9.63 15.90 5.90
CA SER A 1088 8.30 16.52 5.86
C SER A 1088 7.47 16.05 4.65
N ALA A 1089 8.07 15.97 3.45
CA ALA A 1089 7.38 15.50 2.24
C ALA A 1089 6.95 14.02 2.33
N TYR A 1090 7.81 13.16 2.89
CA TYR A 1090 7.47 11.76 3.20
C TYR A 1090 6.31 11.69 4.21
N LEU A 1091 6.39 12.45 5.30
CA LEU A 1091 5.38 12.47 6.36
C LEU A 1091 4.03 13.00 5.85
N VAL A 1092 3.98 14.10 5.09
CA VAL A 1092 2.74 14.61 4.48
C VAL A 1092 2.13 13.61 3.50
N THR A 1093 2.96 12.96 2.67
CA THR A 1093 2.47 11.92 1.72
C THR A 1093 1.89 10.72 2.47
N ARG A 1094 2.52 10.32 3.58
CA ARG A 1094 2.13 9.20 4.43
C ARG A 1094 0.87 9.50 5.25
N SER A 1095 0.82 10.64 5.94
CA SER A 1095 -0.34 11.07 6.72
C SER A 1095 -1.59 11.33 5.85
N ARG A 1096 -1.45 11.43 4.52
CA ARG A 1096 -2.57 11.50 3.57
C ARG A 1096 -2.89 10.17 2.88
N ARG A 1097 -2.07 9.12 3.08
CA ARG A 1097 -2.26 7.76 2.51
C ARG A 1097 -2.16 6.71 3.62
N LEU A 1098 -3.25 6.62 4.36
CA LEU A 1098 -3.31 5.89 5.64
C LEU A 1098 -3.74 4.43 5.46
N ASN A 1099 -4.49 4.14 4.39
CA ASN A 1099 -4.91 2.80 3.99
C ASN A 1099 -3.76 1.87 3.54
N LEU A 1100 -2.60 2.43 3.16
CA LEU A 1100 -1.47 1.70 2.58
C LEU A 1100 -0.15 2.34 2.98
N LEU A 1101 0.73 1.56 3.61
CA LEU A 1101 2.05 1.99 4.07
C LEU A 1101 2.86 2.67 2.95
N VAL A 1102 3.16 3.96 3.08
CA VAL A 1102 4.06 4.67 2.14
C VAL A 1102 5.49 4.19 2.38
N GLN A 1103 6.02 3.40 1.44
CA GLN A 1103 7.30 2.72 1.58
C GLN A 1103 8.02 2.54 0.23
N PRO A 1104 8.61 3.62 -0.31
CA PRO A 1104 9.58 3.53 -1.40
C PRO A 1104 10.68 2.51 -1.11
N ASN A 1105 11.22 1.89 -2.16
CA ASN A 1105 12.43 1.08 -2.02
C ASN A 1105 13.65 1.98 -1.69
N LEU A 1106 14.74 1.38 -1.18
CA LEU A 1106 15.90 2.17 -0.74
C LEU A 1106 16.58 2.99 -1.87
N PRO A 1107 16.68 2.51 -3.12
CA PRO A 1107 17.17 3.32 -4.26
C PRO A 1107 16.31 4.56 -4.51
N PHE A 1108 14.98 4.44 -4.44
CA PHE A 1108 14.10 5.61 -4.60
C PHE A 1108 14.24 6.59 -3.44
N MET A 1109 14.42 6.10 -2.20
CA MET A 1109 14.75 6.97 -1.07
C MET A 1109 16.10 7.68 -1.25
N ALA A 1110 17.11 6.99 -1.82
CA ALA A 1110 18.42 7.58 -2.11
C ALA A 1110 18.31 8.66 -3.21
N ALA A 1111 17.60 8.36 -4.31
CA ALA A 1111 17.37 9.28 -5.41
C ALA A 1111 16.60 10.54 -4.96
N LEU A 1112 15.64 10.38 -4.05
CA LEU A 1112 14.95 11.51 -3.41
C LEU A 1112 15.90 12.30 -2.48
N HIS A 1113 16.79 11.65 -1.75
CA HIS A 1113 17.77 12.33 -0.89
C HIS A 1113 18.83 13.07 -1.71
N ALA A 1114 19.22 12.56 -2.88
CA ALA A 1114 20.05 13.26 -3.86
C ALA A 1114 19.30 14.47 -4.45
N PHE A 1115 18.05 14.30 -4.88
CA PHE A 1115 17.19 15.36 -5.41
C PHE A 1115 16.96 16.49 -4.39
N GLU A 1116 16.84 16.19 -3.09
CA GLU A 1116 16.82 17.20 -2.02
C GLU A 1116 18.07 18.09 -2.04
N GLY A 1117 19.25 17.51 -2.29
CA GLY A 1117 20.50 18.23 -2.46
C GLY A 1117 20.48 19.14 -3.69
N GLU A 1118 20.04 18.62 -4.84
CA GLU A 1118 19.89 19.39 -6.08
C GLU A 1118 18.99 20.62 -5.88
N LEU A 1119 17.83 20.45 -5.24
CA LEU A 1119 16.89 21.53 -4.96
C LEU A 1119 17.46 22.58 -3.97
N LEU A 1120 18.20 22.13 -2.95
CA LEU A 1120 18.87 23.03 -2.01
C LEU A 1120 19.94 23.88 -2.70
N GLU A 1121 20.76 23.29 -3.57
CA GLU A 1121 21.78 24.04 -4.33
C GLU A 1121 21.16 25.03 -5.30
N GLN A 1122 20.09 24.64 -6.02
CA GLN A 1122 19.33 25.55 -6.88
C GLN A 1122 18.74 26.72 -6.08
N ARG A 1123 18.17 26.46 -4.89
CA ARG A 1123 17.60 27.50 -4.00
C ARG A 1123 18.69 28.42 -3.44
N GLU A 1124 19.86 27.89 -3.06
CA GLU A 1124 21.02 28.68 -2.63
C GLU A 1124 21.55 29.57 -3.75
N GLN A 1125 21.67 29.06 -4.98
CA GLN A 1125 22.07 29.84 -6.16
C GLN A 1125 21.06 30.94 -6.50
N GLN A 1126 19.75 30.65 -6.46
CA GLN A 1126 18.70 31.65 -6.69
C GLN A 1126 18.73 32.77 -5.63
N LEU A 1127 18.93 32.42 -4.35
CA LEU A 1127 19.06 33.40 -3.27
C LEU A 1127 20.32 34.27 -3.41
N ALA A 1128 21.45 33.68 -3.82
CA ALA A 1128 22.67 34.44 -4.12
C ALA A 1128 22.46 35.39 -5.33
N ALA A 1129 21.83 34.93 -6.41
CA ALA A 1129 21.52 35.76 -7.57
C ALA A 1129 20.55 36.91 -7.23
N ARG A 1130 19.51 36.65 -6.42
CA ARG A 1130 18.61 37.69 -5.90
C ARG A 1130 19.36 38.69 -5.00
N ARG A 1131 20.25 38.21 -4.13
CA ARG A 1131 21.08 39.08 -3.27
C ARG A 1131 21.98 39.99 -4.10
N ASN A 1132 22.73 39.44 -5.07
CA ASN A 1132 23.60 40.22 -5.94
C ASN A 1132 22.80 41.26 -6.76
N SER A 1133 21.58 40.91 -7.18
CA SER A 1133 20.65 41.82 -7.85
C SER A 1133 20.14 42.93 -6.92
N ALA A 1134 19.83 42.60 -5.67
CA ALA A 1134 19.38 43.57 -4.66
C ALA A 1134 20.51 44.51 -4.21
N GLU A 1135 21.73 43.99 -4.01
CA GLU A 1135 22.91 44.81 -3.74
C GLU A 1135 23.22 45.74 -4.91
N SER A 1136 23.01 45.30 -6.16
CA SER A 1136 23.08 46.17 -7.36
C SER A 1136 21.96 47.23 -7.42
N ALA A 1137 20.77 46.92 -6.91
CA ALA A 1137 19.62 47.84 -6.87
C ALA A 1137 19.65 48.82 -5.68
N SER A 1138 20.44 48.53 -4.64
CA SER A 1138 20.43 49.23 -3.34
C SER A 1138 20.90 50.69 -3.34
N SER A 1139 21.17 51.27 -4.52
CA SER A 1139 21.46 52.70 -4.69
C SER A 1139 20.27 53.63 -4.42
N VAL A 1140 19.04 53.11 -4.32
CA VAL A 1140 17.85 53.89 -3.94
C VAL A 1140 16.96 53.15 -2.93
N GLY A 1141 16.95 53.63 -1.69
CA GLY A 1141 15.82 53.53 -0.75
C GLY A 1141 15.57 52.17 -0.07
N SER A 1142 16.00 52.03 1.19
CA SER A 1142 15.56 50.93 2.05
C SER A 1142 14.06 50.98 2.34
N LYS A 1143 13.37 49.85 2.19
CA LYS A 1143 12.08 49.57 2.83
C LYS A 1143 12.22 48.35 3.74
N SER A 1144 11.42 48.33 4.82
CA SER A 1144 11.36 47.22 5.78
C SER A 1144 10.93 45.93 5.07
N LEU A 1145 11.49 44.79 5.50
CA LEU A 1145 11.29 43.48 4.87
C LEU A 1145 10.63 42.53 5.89
N TYR A 1146 9.40 42.89 6.27
CA TYR A 1146 8.48 42.12 7.10
C TYR A 1146 7.07 42.32 6.51
N ASP A 1147 6.49 41.26 5.96
CA ASP A 1147 5.11 41.26 5.43
C ASP A 1147 4.17 40.69 6.51
N GLU A 1148 3.10 41.39 6.87
CA GLU A 1148 2.15 40.98 7.94
C GLU A 1148 1.00 40.07 7.43
N ASP A 1149 1.28 39.18 6.46
CA ASP A 1149 0.31 38.25 5.87
C ASP A 1149 0.35 36.82 6.50
N ASP A 1150 1.05 36.64 7.62
CA ASP A 1150 1.36 35.34 8.24
C ASP A 1150 0.18 34.64 8.98
N LEU A 1151 -1.08 34.92 8.63
CA LEU A 1151 -2.27 34.43 9.35
C LEU A 1151 -3.24 33.56 8.50
N VAL A 1152 -2.72 32.59 7.76
CA VAL A 1152 -3.52 31.48 7.17
C VAL A 1152 -2.73 30.16 7.19
N ASP A 1153 -3.32 29.11 7.76
CA ASP A 1153 -2.75 27.74 7.80
C ASP A 1153 -2.83 27.01 6.44
N SER A 1154 -2.04 27.48 5.48
CA SER A 1154 -1.88 26.84 4.17
C SER A 1154 -0.62 25.98 4.09
N ILE A 1155 -0.72 24.83 3.39
CA ILE A 1155 0.42 23.93 3.11
C ILE A 1155 1.60 24.67 2.45
N GLN A 1156 1.32 25.72 1.68
CA GLN A 1156 2.33 26.59 1.05
C GLN A 1156 3.20 27.35 2.09
N ASN A 1157 2.69 27.62 3.29
CA ASN A 1157 3.45 28.28 4.36
C ASN A 1157 4.43 27.31 5.06
N LEU A 1158 4.09 26.01 5.17
CA LEU A 1158 5.06 24.96 5.54
C LEU A 1158 6.25 24.98 4.56
N GLY A 1159 5.98 25.14 3.26
CA GLY A 1159 6.95 25.26 2.18
C GLY A 1159 7.93 26.43 2.25
N ARG A 1160 7.50 27.56 2.84
CA ARG A 1160 8.38 28.71 3.09
C ARG A 1160 9.47 28.37 4.13
N ALA A 1161 9.17 27.46 5.06
CA ALA A 1161 10.07 27.08 6.15
C ALA A 1161 10.80 25.73 5.99
N GLY A 1162 10.26 24.79 5.20
CA GLY A 1162 10.66 23.38 5.13
C GLY A 1162 12.02 23.10 4.49
N LEU A 1163 12.16 23.29 3.16
CA LEU A 1163 13.39 22.95 2.44
C LEU A 1163 14.54 23.91 2.78
N LYS A 1164 15.32 23.52 3.80
CA LYS A 1164 16.52 24.21 4.29
C LYS A 1164 17.61 23.20 4.62
N ARG A 1165 18.86 23.60 4.42
CA ARG A 1165 20.08 22.83 4.75
C ARG A 1165 20.16 22.39 6.22
N SER A 1166 19.54 23.13 7.14
CA SER A 1166 19.39 22.77 8.57
C SER A 1166 18.47 21.57 8.82
N ASN A 1167 17.54 21.30 7.90
CA ASN A 1167 16.47 20.32 8.07
C ASN A 1167 16.80 19.00 7.35
N ARG A 1168 17.77 19.02 6.41
CA ARG A 1168 18.27 17.84 5.69
C ARG A 1168 18.84 16.81 6.66
N LEU A 1169 18.13 15.69 6.82
CA LEU A 1169 18.55 14.56 7.65
C LEU A 1169 19.68 13.78 6.94
N HIS A 1170 20.56 13.14 7.72
CA HIS A 1170 21.48 12.14 7.15
C HIS A 1170 20.68 10.91 6.71
N PHE A 1171 21.03 10.35 5.54
CA PHE A 1171 20.27 9.27 4.90
C PHE A 1171 20.05 8.04 5.79
N SER A 1172 21.08 7.65 6.54
CA SER A 1172 21.04 6.54 7.50
C SER A 1172 20.12 6.82 8.69
N PHE A 1173 19.96 8.08 9.11
CA PHE A 1173 19.06 8.50 10.17
C PHE A 1173 17.61 8.56 9.68
N LEU A 1174 17.37 9.15 8.50
CA LEU A 1174 16.08 9.11 7.81
C LEU A 1174 15.57 7.67 7.66
N CYS A 1175 16.44 6.76 7.22
CA CYS A 1175 16.12 5.32 7.13
C CYS A 1175 15.76 4.71 8.50
N ALA A 1176 16.50 5.05 9.57
CA ALA A 1176 16.23 4.51 10.90
C ALA A 1176 14.90 5.01 11.50
N GLU A 1177 14.53 6.27 11.29
CA GLU A 1177 13.24 6.81 11.70
C GLU A 1177 12.08 6.21 10.89
N ILE A 1178 12.24 6.08 9.57
CA ILE A 1178 11.28 5.35 8.71
C ILE A 1178 11.13 3.88 9.16
N ALA A 1179 12.22 3.23 9.60
CA ALA A 1179 12.13 1.88 10.17
C ALA A 1179 11.27 1.85 11.43
N ARG A 1180 11.56 2.73 12.40
CA ARG A 1180 10.82 2.85 13.67
C ARG A 1180 9.33 3.11 13.43
N LEU A 1181 9.01 4.04 12.52
CA LEU A 1181 7.64 4.41 12.15
C LEU A 1181 6.88 3.21 11.55
N ASN A 1182 7.55 2.41 10.70
CA ASN A 1182 6.96 1.22 10.09
C ASN A 1182 6.81 0.05 11.07
N GLU A 1183 7.72 -0.15 12.03
CA GLU A 1183 7.64 -1.25 13.00
C GLU A 1183 6.36 -1.18 13.84
N ARG A 1184 5.86 0.03 14.16
CA ARG A 1184 4.61 0.23 14.90
C ARG A 1184 3.34 -0.04 14.06
N PHE A 1185 3.44 -0.03 12.73
CA PHE A 1185 2.32 -0.28 11.80
C PHE A 1185 2.18 -1.77 11.42
N ILE A 1186 3.03 -2.63 11.99
CA ILE A 1186 3.10 -4.09 11.74
C ILE A 1186 2.71 -4.87 13.02
N CYS A 1187 2.38 -4.16 14.10
CA CYS A 1187 1.95 -4.69 15.40
C CYS A 1187 0.56 -4.17 15.78
#